data_AF-A0A193QT99-F1
#
_entry.id   AF-A0A193QT99-F1
#
_cell.length_a   1.000
_cell.length_b   1.000
_cell.length_c   1.000
_cell.angle_alpha   90.00
_cell.angle_beta   90.00
_cell.angle_gamma   90.00
#
_symmetry.space_group_name_H-M   'P 1'
#
loop_
_entity.id
_entity.type
_entity.pdbx_description
1 polymer ?
#
loop_
_entity_poly.entity_id
_entity_poly.type
_entity_poly.pdbx_seq_one_letter_code
_entity_poly.pdbx_strand_id
1 'polypeptide(L)'
;MRSKFFVTLFTACLVTLSSVQVLGREYFSGFVNKKLKNLLQCNFVAYYNLRDNGPDPNSFLDFIGEPEQFYWFIEHYLSVPFSIPKNLKDKKEHNLSSCANRSWVSEFLRSYEEPDIKELMKYLDKEQKVYFSYTFENIEPVPKYTSFALKEFHKYCILPPLVETSIKQKDQDGMLSFQLNQDEYKIYLSSIGSPISALKKLYQSMEDGERKNSLKNILDNERSNDVFINCPVYNLKLHYHKECDSQPNVLKCLDSYIKKLCERRIAGKEKGTFCDHLLFLFDALKSPYIDNFKKFLTRDDVHLVKPQSVWTLPLFTTYNPRDIKNPNSNIPVDIFKVLNSKNKMFLSFFDQAPKSPYYMEESQGLVKLSDFASSIFDKLHRFFYAFKKKGNQISPVSVKELSHNISDFSFKRETGHIECKKVKKSLNLDQEVEVVKGVAAQKICKIIEHLILKKGNKEKSGKKEIDDIYKGFRMQCILIATHVEAFNIIRQLLNMESMLSLTRYTSLYLHKFFKSVTTLKGNFLYENPSAIKHARACGRAVLHVPAVLYRLNIYLAETFLSLYLGISNLVSSNPSSPFFEYAVIEFLVYYFNKDPEKYLLYLFSIVSVLYINMYYYEQLFCHHKEQFELLRSKMIHPNIADRILENIKSLMKNPRYTKMRSFYLKFENDNLFDKRKVFEVLYTFDEFLSNTDAQQKVKMQEEVSDESFDLDSSNDGIGFRKEDIFFESEQGSMDSIDELDESLEGVDSNQQKKAAEYLKLVPDEEKAQLVDRNKELELELYKYIGTPKQTNIGVGTVSSHSPPSSPQMEHNTGAGKAVRPAQKGINQKLGEMGKRLKRMKGKEGSKLRKGVDFYESNMSLNQQPPGESAPEEKGSSSSLSSKGTS
;
A
#
# COMPACT_ATOMS: atom_id res chain seq x y z
N MET A 1 0.99 5.34 69.76
CA MET A 1 0.57 5.40 68.33
C MET A 1 1.69 5.78 67.36
N ARG A 2 2.64 6.69 67.69
CA ARG A 2 3.72 7.10 66.77
C ARG A 2 4.76 6.02 66.40
N SER A 3 5.11 5.10 67.31
CA SER A 3 6.10 4.05 66.98
C SER A 3 5.56 2.99 66.02
N LYS A 4 4.26 2.64 66.10
CA LYS A 4 3.65 1.69 65.16
C LYS A 4 3.68 2.20 63.73
N PHE A 5 3.42 3.50 63.50
CA PHE A 5 3.50 4.13 62.17
C PHE A 5 4.93 4.19 61.62
N PHE A 6 5.91 4.48 62.47
CA PHE A 6 7.32 4.45 62.06
C PHE A 6 7.78 3.03 61.75
N VAL A 7 7.35 2.03 62.51
CA VAL A 7 7.69 0.64 62.25
C VAL A 7 7.03 0.15 60.96
N THR A 8 5.76 0.47 60.67
CA THR A 8 5.16 0.12 59.37
C THR A 8 5.80 0.85 58.20
N LEU A 9 6.18 2.13 58.35
CA LEU A 9 6.89 2.88 57.32
C LEU A 9 8.30 2.31 57.08
N PHE A 10 8.99 1.93 58.16
CA PHE A 10 10.34 1.36 58.09
C PHE A 10 10.32 -0.07 57.54
N THR A 11 9.33 -0.90 57.89
CA THR A 11 9.17 -2.24 57.30
C THR A 11 8.68 -2.17 55.85
N ALA A 12 7.79 -1.24 55.49
CA ALA A 12 7.38 -1.03 54.10
C ALA A 12 8.56 -0.53 53.25
N CYS A 13 9.37 0.40 53.78
CA CYS A 13 10.60 0.84 53.13
C CYS A 13 11.64 -0.27 53.05
N LEU A 14 11.86 -1.09 54.09
CA LEU A 14 12.86 -2.18 54.05
C LEU A 14 12.46 -3.33 53.12
N VAL A 15 11.18 -3.69 53.08
CA VAL A 15 10.68 -4.72 52.16
C VAL A 15 10.77 -4.21 50.72
N THR A 16 10.45 -2.93 50.45
CA THR A 16 10.59 -2.33 49.11
C THR A 16 12.05 -2.00 48.71
N LEU A 17 12.94 -1.67 49.66
CA LEU A 17 14.37 -1.47 49.40
C LEU A 17 15.10 -2.79 49.12
N SER A 18 14.69 -3.88 49.77
CA SER A 18 15.28 -5.20 49.53
C SER A 18 15.00 -5.76 48.13
N SER A 19 13.83 -5.44 47.54
CA SER A 19 13.50 -5.84 46.17
C SER A 19 14.19 -4.98 45.09
N VAL A 20 14.50 -3.71 45.39
CA VAL A 20 15.22 -2.80 44.46
C VAL A 20 16.69 -3.21 44.28
N GLN A 21 17.32 -3.81 45.29
CA GLN A 21 18.74 -4.16 45.27
C GLN A 21 19.09 -5.40 44.43
N VAL A 22 18.12 -6.24 44.03
CA VAL A 22 18.43 -7.50 43.30
C VAL A 22 18.30 -7.34 41.77
N LEU A 23 17.51 -6.37 41.28
CA LEU A 23 17.25 -6.17 39.82
C LEU A 23 17.28 -4.71 39.33
N GLY A 24 17.37 -3.71 40.21
CA GLY A 24 17.50 -2.29 39.83
C GLY A 24 16.28 -1.64 39.16
N ARG A 25 15.10 -2.27 39.21
CA ARG A 25 13.83 -1.74 38.69
C ARG A 25 12.83 -1.51 39.83
N GLU A 26 12.04 -0.44 39.73
CA GLU A 26 10.97 -0.14 40.69
C GLU A 26 9.72 -0.97 40.38
N TYR A 27 8.93 -1.34 41.40
CA TYR A 27 7.61 -1.93 41.17
C TYR A 27 6.62 -0.86 40.72
N PHE A 28 5.77 -1.13 39.72
CA PHE A 28 4.77 -0.18 39.26
C PHE A 28 3.61 -0.12 40.28
N SER A 29 3.49 0.99 41.01
CA SER A 29 2.47 1.21 42.04
C SER A 29 1.27 2.06 41.57
N GLY A 30 1.08 2.20 40.25
CA GLY A 30 0.00 3.01 39.67
C GLY A 30 0.38 4.46 39.36
N PHE A 31 1.67 4.81 39.45
CA PHE A 31 2.21 6.12 39.09
C PHE A 31 3.57 5.95 38.40
N VAL A 32 3.94 6.91 37.55
CA VAL A 32 5.28 6.96 36.92
C VAL A 32 6.03 8.22 37.36
N ASN A 33 7.36 8.18 37.26
CA ASN A 33 8.20 9.34 37.53
C ASN A 33 7.85 10.54 36.62
N LYS A 34 8.22 11.76 37.08
CA LYS A 34 7.93 13.02 36.37
C LYS A 34 8.46 13.05 34.92
N LYS A 35 9.59 12.38 34.65
CA LYS A 35 10.19 12.33 33.31
C LYS A 35 9.33 11.54 32.32
N LEU A 36 8.75 10.42 32.75
CA LEU A 36 7.83 9.60 31.96
C LEU A 36 6.46 10.27 31.84
N LYS A 37 5.98 10.93 32.90
CA LYS A 37 4.72 11.68 32.85
C LYS A 37 4.76 12.83 31.84
N ASN A 38 5.85 13.62 31.83
CA ASN A 38 6.04 14.68 30.84
C ASN A 38 6.11 14.13 29.41
N LEU A 39 6.79 12.99 29.20
CA LEU A 39 6.88 12.35 27.89
C LEU A 39 5.51 11.83 27.42
N LEU A 40 4.70 11.29 28.33
CA LEU A 40 3.33 10.86 28.04
C LEU A 40 2.46 12.07 27.62
N GLN A 41 2.53 13.18 28.35
CA GLN A 41 1.83 14.41 28.00
C GLN A 41 2.24 14.94 26.62
N CYS A 42 3.54 14.95 26.29
CA CYS A 42 4.01 15.29 24.94
C CYS A 42 3.37 14.41 23.85
N ASN A 43 3.25 13.10 24.10
CA ASN A 43 2.60 12.18 23.17
C ASN A 43 1.10 12.48 23.02
N PHE A 44 0.38 12.79 24.10
CA PHE A 44 -1.01 13.23 24.01
C PHE A 44 -1.16 14.53 23.21
N VAL A 45 -0.34 15.54 23.50
CA VAL A 45 -0.35 16.80 22.72
C VAL A 45 -0.13 16.55 21.23
N ALA A 46 0.85 15.69 20.87
CA ALA A 46 1.12 15.34 19.49
C ALA A 46 0.01 14.52 18.83
N TYR A 47 -0.71 13.71 19.60
CA TYR A 47 -1.83 12.91 19.14
C TYR A 47 -3.08 13.76 18.87
N TYR A 48 -3.50 14.58 19.83
CA TYR A 48 -4.69 15.42 19.69
C TYR A 48 -4.50 16.51 18.61
N ASN A 49 -3.28 17.02 18.42
CA ASN A 49 -2.94 17.97 17.36
C ASN A 49 -2.44 17.28 16.08
N LEU A 50 -3.05 16.16 15.69
CA LEU A 50 -2.64 15.47 14.46
C LEU A 50 -2.92 16.30 13.21
N ARG A 51 -4.01 17.08 13.23
CA ARG A 51 -4.47 17.99 12.18
C ARG A 51 -4.05 19.42 12.46
N ASP A 52 -4.06 20.25 11.42
CA ASP A 52 -3.62 21.65 11.51
C ASP A 52 -4.60 22.55 12.28
N ASN A 53 -5.84 22.09 12.48
CA ASN A 53 -6.93 22.85 13.11
C ASN A 53 -6.87 22.87 14.66
N GLY A 54 -5.84 22.28 15.27
CA GLY A 54 -5.68 22.22 16.74
C GLY A 54 -6.13 20.89 17.36
N PRO A 55 -6.23 20.80 18.69
CA PRO A 55 -6.66 19.59 19.39
C PRO A 55 -8.15 19.30 19.15
N ASP A 56 -8.49 18.06 18.79
CA ASP A 56 -9.87 17.64 18.47
C ASP A 56 -10.45 16.70 19.56
N PRO A 57 -11.58 17.03 20.21
CA PRO A 57 -12.19 16.18 21.23
C PRO A 57 -12.65 14.82 20.72
N ASN A 58 -12.95 14.68 19.41
CA ASN A 58 -13.33 13.40 18.80
C ASN A 58 -12.16 12.43 18.65
N SER A 59 -10.94 12.84 19.05
CA SER A 59 -9.77 11.97 19.05
C SER A 59 -9.67 11.06 20.28
N PHE A 60 -10.57 11.15 21.27
CA PHE A 60 -10.43 10.35 22.49
C PHE A 60 -10.39 8.83 22.21
N LEU A 61 -9.33 8.16 22.69
CA LEU A 61 -9.18 6.70 22.64
C LEU A 61 -9.61 6.08 23.97
N ASP A 62 -10.52 5.12 23.95
CA ASP A 62 -10.94 4.39 25.16
C ASP A 62 -10.07 3.16 25.34
N PHE A 63 -9.04 3.28 26.18
CA PHE A 63 -8.12 2.17 26.40
C PHE A 63 -8.72 1.01 27.19
N ILE A 64 -9.80 1.21 27.97
CA ILE A 64 -10.40 0.15 28.80
C ILE A 64 -11.53 -0.52 28.04
N GLY A 65 -12.42 0.28 27.44
CA GLY A 65 -13.57 -0.21 26.69
C GLY A 65 -13.21 -0.74 25.30
N GLU A 66 -12.09 -0.32 24.71
CA GLU A 66 -11.65 -0.75 23.37
C GLU A 66 -10.15 -1.06 23.38
N PRO A 67 -9.73 -2.26 23.85
CA PRO A 67 -8.30 -2.61 24.03
C PRO A 67 -7.43 -2.47 22.77
N GLU A 68 -8.01 -2.63 21.58
CA GLU A 68 -7.31 -2.41 20.29
C GLU A 68 -6.75 -0.97 20.17
N GLN A 69 -7.48 0.02 20.70
CA GLN A 69 -7.07 1.43 20.66
C GLN A 69 -5.85 1.69 21.54
N PHE A 70 -5.72 0.96 22.66
CA PHE A 70 -4.55 1.01 23.53
C PHE A 70 -3.29 0.51 22.83
N TYR A 71 -3.37 -0.66 22.19
CA TYR A 71 -2.25 -1.22 21.44
C TYR A 71 -1.87 -0.37 20.23
N TRP A 72 -2.85 0.21 19.54
CA TRP A 72 -2.62 1.17 18.45
C TRP A 72 -1.85 2.41 18.93
N PHE A 73 -2.23 2.98 20.08
CA PHE A 73 -1.52 4.12 20.66
C PHE A 73 -0.09 3.75 21.09
N ILE A 74 0.11 2.54 21.60
CA ILE A 74 1.44 2.01 21.92
C ILE A 74 2.30 1.87 20.66
N GLU A 75 1.77 1.31 19.58
CA GLU A 75 2.49 1.08 18.32
C GLU A 75 2.96 2.38 17.70
N HIS A 76 2.08 3.40 17.64
CA HIS A 76 2.35 4.60 16.88
C HIS A 76 2.94 5.78 17.67
N TYR A 77 2.70 5.86 18.98
CA TYR A 77 3.13 6.98 19.82
C TYR A 77 4.10 6.55 20.91
N LEU A 78 3.75 5.58 21.77
CA LEU A 78 4.55 5.30 22.97
C LEU A 78 5.82 4.48 22.70
N SER A 79 5.79 3.59 21.71
CA SER A 79 6.94 2.76 21.31
C SER A 79 7.88 3.45 20.32
N VAL A 80 7.42 4.52 19.69
CA VAL A 80 8.20 5.30 18.72
C VAL A 80 8.93 6.45 19.43
N PRO A 81 10.17 6.77 19.06
CA PRO A 81 10.83 7.97 19.56
C PRO A 81 10.08 9.24 19.15
N PHE A 82 9.74 10.06 20.14
CA PHE A 82 8.92 11.24 19.96
C PHE A 82 9.51 12.21 18.92
N SER A 83 8.70 12.57 17.93
CA SER A 83 9.04 13.55 16.90
C SER A 83 8.04 14.68 16.96
N ILE A 84 8.54 15.93 16.96
CA ILE A 84 7.69 17.12 17.04
C ILE A 84 6.88 17.23 15.73
N PRO A 85 5.54 17.18 15.79
CA PRO A 85 4.68 17.39 14.62
C PRO A 85 4.98 18.72 13.93
N LYS A 86 4.93 18.75 12.59
CA LYS A 86 5.30 19.94 11.80
C LYS A 86 4.48 21.18 12.22
N ASN A 87 3.19 21.00 12.42
CA ASN A 87 2.22 22.00 12.86
C ASN A 87 2.43 22.53 14.29
N LEU A 88 3.24 21.84 15.10
CA LEU A 88 3.57 22.24 16.47
C LEU A 88 5.00 22.80 16.61
N LYS A 89 5.81 22.82 15.56
CA LYS A 89 7.21 23.29 15.64
C LYS A 89 7.32 24.77 16.01
N ASP A 90 6.39 25.59 15.55
CA ASP A 90 6.43 27.05 15.70
C ASP A 90 5.50 27.58 16.81
N LYS A 91 4.68 26.69 17.43
CA LYS A 91 3.77 27.06 18.53
C LYS A 91 4.55 27.13 19.85
N LYS A 92 4.64 28.33 20.44
CA LYS A 92 5.38 28.58 21.69
C LYS A 92 4.73 28.00 22.95
N GLU A 93 3.49 27.54 22.87
CA GLU A 93 2.70 27.09 24.03
C GLU A 93 3.21 25.78 24.65
N HIS A 94 3.94 24.95 23.89
CA HIS A 94 4.48 23.69 24.38
C HIS A 94 5.98 23.55 24.08
N ASN A 95 6.83 23.55 25.12
CA ASN A 95 8.25 23.25 24.96
C ASN A 95 8.47 21.73 24.80
N LEU A 96 8.16 21.22 23.60
CA LEU A 96 8.24 19.80 23.24
C LEU A 96 9.69 19.31 23.01
N SER A 97 10.69 20.20 23.04
CA SER A 97 12.10 19.86 22.83
C SER A 97 12.61 18.84 23.87
N SER A 98 12.12 18.92 25.11
CA SER A 98 12.47 18.02 26.22
C SER A 98 12.02 16.57 26.02
N CYS A 99 11.06 16.34 25.12
CA CYS A 99 10.53 15.03 24.78
C CYS A 99 11.19 14.43 23.54
N ALA A 100 11.88 15.24 22.72
CA ALA A 100 12.39 14.83 21.43
C ALA A 100 13.29 13.58 21.49
N ASN A 101 13.03 12.64 20.57
CA ASN A 101 13.77 11.40 20.38
C ASN A 101 13.80 10.46 21.61
N ARG A 102 12.83 10.55 22.51
CA ARG A 102 12.63 9.63 23.64
C ARG A 102 11.42 8.72 23.35
N SER A 103 11.48 7.46 23.75
CA SER A 103 10.38 6.51 23.61
C SER A 103 9.88 6.11 24.99
N TRP A 104 8.58 6.27 25.22
CA TRP A 104 7.96 6.06 26.53
C TRP A 104 8.04 4.60 26.98
N VAL A 105 7.68 3.64 26.11
CA VAL A 105 7.72 2.20 26.43
C VAL A 105 9.14 1.75 26.79
N SER A 106 10.14 2.24 26.03
CA SER A 106 11.54 1.87 26.27
C SER A 106 12.08 2.40 27.61
N GLU A 107 11.65 3.59 28.03
CA GLU A 107 12.04 4.16 29.32
C GLU A 107 11.25 3.54 30.47
N PHE A 108 9.97 3.20 30.24
CA PHE A 108 9.10 2.53 31.22
C PHE A 108 9.63 1.14 31.58
N LEU A 109 9.87 0.27 30.59
CA LEU A 109 10.37 -1.10 30.79
C LEU A 109 11.80 -1.16 31.37
N ARG A 110 12.53 -0.05 31.34
CA ARG A 110 13.85 0.08 32.00
C ARG A 110 13.74 0.53 33.45
N SER A 111 12.74 1.36 33.75
CA SER A 111 12.58 1.98 35.07
C SER A 111 11.76 1.09 36.01
N TYR A 112 10.76 0.39 35.46
CA TYR A 112 9.81 -0.40 36.23
C TYR A 112 9.89 -1.89 35.87
N GLU A 113 9.58 -2.74 36.85
CA GLU A 113 9.15 -4.11 36.60
C GLU A 113 7.82 -4.08 35.83
N GLU A 114 7.68 -4.95 34.83
CA GLU A 114 6.53 -4.94 33.92
C GLU A 114 5.23 -5.35 34.67
N PRO A 115 4.23 -4.46 34.80
CA PRO A 115 2.98 -4.77 35.49
C PRO A 115 2.02 -5.60 34.63
N ASP A 116 0.90 -6.03 35.21
CA ASP A 116 -0.24 -6.50 34.44
C ASP A 116 -0.68 -5.41 33.45
N ILE A 117 -0.93 -5.81 32.21
CA ILE A 117 -1.35 -4.92 31.14
C ILE A 117 -2.64 -4.17 31.48
N LYS A 118 -3.57 -4.80 32.24
CA LYS A 118 -4.81 -4.16 32.69
C LYS A 118 -4.56 -2.99 33.64
N GLU A 119 -3.55 -3.09 34.50
CA GLU A 119 -3.18 -1.98 35.40
C GLU A 119 -2.58 -0.82 34.61
N LEU A 120 -1.77 -1.13 33.60
CA LEU A 120 -1.20 -0.12 32.72
C LEU A 120 -2.28 0.59 31.86
N MET A 121 -3.25 -0.15 31.32
CA MET A 121 -4.38 0.40 30.58
C MET A 121 -5.18 1.40 31.44
N LYS A 122 -5.51 1.02 32.68
CA LYS A 122 -6.20 1.90 33.64
C LYS A 122 -5.40 3.17 33.95
N TYR A 123 -4.08 3.04 34.10
CA TYR A 123 -3.22 4.20 34.35
C TYR A 123 -3.20 5.18 33.17
N LEU A 124 -3.01 4.69 31.94
CA LEU A 124 -2.98 5.53 30.75
C LEU A 124 -4.35 6.18 30.48
N ASP A 125 -5.45 5.45 30.66
CA ASP A 125 -6.81 5.97 30.50
C ASP A 125 -7.08 7.12 31.49
N LYS A 126 -6.66 6.94 32.75
CA LYS A 126 -6.78 7.99 33.78
C LYS A 126 -5.99 9.24 33.40
N GLU A 127 -4.73 9.11 32.99
CA GLU A 127 -3.92 10.28 32.59
C GLU A 127 -4.44 10.93 31.31
N GLN A 128 -5.01 10.17 30.37
CA GLN A 128 -5.67 10.71 29.18
C GLN A 128 -6.93 11.50 29.56
N LYS A 129 -7.78 10.98 30.45
CA LYS A 129 -8.99 11.69 30.93
C LYS A 129 -8.63 13.00 31.62
N VAL A 130 -7.57 13.01 32.43
CA VAL A 130 -7.06 14.24 33.06
C VAL A 130 -6.58 15.25 32.01
N TYR A 131 -5.86 14.79 30.99
CA TYR A 131 -5.45 15.66 29.88
C TYR A 131 -6.66 16.19 29.08
N PHE A 132 -7.64 15.33 28.82
CA PHE A 132 -8.86 15.65 28.09
C PHE A 132 -9.69 16.72 28.82
N SER A 133 -9.97 16.53 30.11
CA SER A 133 -10.70 17.50 30.93
C SER A 133 -9.96 18.84 31.04
N TYR A 134 -8.62 18.82 31.10
CA TYR A 134 -7.83 20.06 31.11
C TYR A 134 -7.90 20.81 29.77
N THR A 135 -8.00 20.10 28.65
CA THR A 135 -7.94 20.69 27.30
C THR A 135 -9.30 21.11 26.78
N PHE A 136 -10.36 20.35 27.10
CA PHE A 136 -11.70 20.50 26.54
C PHE A 136 -12.77 20.84 27.59
N GLU A 137 -12.38 20.96 28.86
CA GLU A 137 -13.22 21.35 29.99
C GLU A 137 -14.49 20.50 30.14
N ASN A 138 -15.62 20.97 29.63
CA ASN A 138 -16.97 20.41 29.88
C ASN A 138 -17.42 19.37 28.84
N ILE A 139 -16.55 18.98 27.91
CA ILE A 139 -16.89 17.96 26.93
C ILE A 139 -16.68 16.58 27.57
N GLU A 140 -17.64 15.67 27.39
CA GLU A 140 -17.47 14.28 27.80
C GLU A 140 -16.61 13.51 26.77
N PRO A 141 -15.68 12.66 27.21
CA PRO A 141 -14.88 11.86 26.30
C PRO A 141 -15.74 10.80 25.61
N VAL A 142 -15.76 10.82 24.28
CA VAL A 142 -16.47 9.83 23.46
C VAL A 142 -15.44 8.90 22.82
N PRO A 143 -15.54 7.56 23.00
CA PRO A 143 -14.64 6.62 22.34
C PRO A 143 -14.75 6.70 20.82
N LYS A 144 -13.71 6.30 20.11
CA LYS A 144 -13.79 6.19 18.65
C LYS A 144 -14.70 5.03 18.22
N TYR A 145 -15.31 5.21 17.04
CA TYR A 145 -16.24 4.27 16.43
C TYR A 145 -15.56 3.35 15.42
N THR A 146 -16.14 2.17 15.26
CA THR A 146 -15.99 1.35 14.05
C THR A 146 -17.13 1.69 13.09
N SER A 147 -16.82 1.88 11.81
CA SER A 147 -17.79 2.27 10.79
C SER A 147 -18.07 1.14 9.79
N PHE A 148 -19.35 0.88 9.56
CA PHE A 148 -19.85 -0.05 8.56
C PHE A 148 -20.63 0.72 7.50
N ALA A 149 -20.19 0.63 6.25
CA ALA A 149 -20.85 1.27 5.12
C ALA A 149 -22.04 0.42 4.66
N LEU A 150 -23.25 0.99 4.69
CA LEU A 150 -24.49 0.37 4.21
C LEU A 150 -25.12 1.31 3.18
N LYS A 151 -25.46 0.77 2.00
CA LYS A 151 -26.06 1.55 0.91
C LYS A 151 -27.46 1.03 0.55
N GLU A 152 -27.61 -0.29 0.49
CA GLU A 152 -28.74 -0.95 -0.16
C GLU A 152 -29.47 -1.90 0.79
N PHE A 153 -30.79 -1.95 0.63
CA PHE A 153 -31.68 -2.98 1.12
C PHE A 153 -32.28 -3.70 -0.09
N HIS A 154 -32.01 -5.00 -0.25
CA HIS A 154 -32.19 -5.71 -1.52
C HIS A 154 -31.48 -4.94 -2.64
N LYS A 155 -32.21 -4.34 -3.59
CA LYS A 155 -31.66 -3.38 -4.57
C LYS A 155 -32.23 -1.95 -4.43
N TYR A 156 -32.95 -1.67 -3.34
CA TYR A 156 -33.43 -0.33 -3.01
C TYR A 156 -32.38 0.44 -2.21
N CYS A 157 -32.26 1.75 -2.43
CA CYS A 157 -31.37 2.58 -1.63
C CYS A 157 -31.94 2.80 -0.21
N ILE A 158 -31.12 2.67 0.83
CA ILE A 158 -31.54 2.97 2.20
C ILE A 158 -31.75 4.48 2.38
N LEU A 159 -30.83 5.26 1.81
CA LEU A 159 -30.95 6.72 1.72
C LEU A 159 -31.57 7.10 0.37
N PRO A 160 -32.27 8.25 0.27
CA PRO A 160 -32.78 8.73 -1.01
C PRO A 160 -31.67 8.74 -2.08
N PRO A 161 -31.92 8.24 -3.30
CA PRO A 161 -30.89 8.08 -4.32
C PRO A 161 -30.43 9.41 -4.91
N LEU A 162 -29.18 9.44 -5.38
CA LEU A 162 -28.63 10.45 -6.25
C LEU A 162 -28.76 9.98 -7.69
N VAL A 163 -29.47 10.74 -8.52
CA VAL A 163 -29.54 10.51 -9.96
C VAL A 163 -28.40 11.26 -10.62
N GLU A 164 -27.46 10.55 -11.21
CA GLU A 164 -26.33 11.10 -11.96
C GLU A 164 -26.55 10.90 -13.45
N THR A 165 -26.10 11.84 -14.28
CA THR A 165 -26.27 11.77 -15.74
C THR A 165 -24.99 12.15 -16.45
N SER A 166 -24.82 11.78 -17.72
CA SER A 166 -23.69 12.26 -18.55
C SER A 166 -23.86 13.69 -19.09
N ILE A 167 -24.89 14.41 -18.67
CA ILE A 167 -25.23 15.74 -19.17
C ILE A 167 -24.33 16.79 -18.50
N LYS A 168 -23.49 17.49 -19.26
CA LYS A 168 -22.67 18.60 -18.74
C LYS A 168 -23.54 19.80 -18.35
N GLN A 169 -23.39 20.29 -17.13
CA GLN A 169 -24.04 21.55 -16.73
C GLN A 169 -23.35 22.74 -17.41
N LYS A 170 -24.14 23.73 -17.87
CA LYS A 170 -23.61 24.89 -18.60
C LYS A 170 -22.84 25.90 -17.72
N ASP A 171 -23.04 25.85 -16.40
CA ASP A 171 -22.54 26.86 -15.45
C ASP A 171 -21.73 26.30 -14.25
N GLN A 172 -21.50 24.98 -14.18
CA GLN A 172 -20.68 24.33 -13.16
C GLN A 172 -19.75 23.31 -13.81
N ASP A 173 -18.51 23.21 -13.33
CA ASP A 173 -17.60 22.11 -13.68
C ASP A 173 -18.14 20.81 -13.07
N GLY A 174 -19.06 20.14 -13.77
CA GLY A 174 -19.69 18.92 -13.30
C GLY A 174 -20.77 18.38 -14.24
N MET A 175 -21.09 17.11 -14.02
CA MET A 175 -22.25 16.46 -14.62
C MET A 175 -23.53 16.85 -13.87
N LEU A 176 -24.67 16.86 -14.55
CA LEU A 176 -25.97 17.13 -13.94
C LEU A 176 -26.32 15.97 -13.00
N SER A 177 -26.40 16.28 -11.71
CA SER A 177 -26.85 15.37 -10.66
C SER A 177 -28.12 15.91 -9.98
N PHE A 178 -29.04 15.02 -9.63
CA PHE A 178 -30.30 15.33 -8.95
C PHE A 178 -30.52 14.40 -7.75
N GLN A 179 -30.47 14.95 -6.55
CA GLN A 179 -30.68 14.20 -5.31
C GLN A 179 -32.18 14.20 -4.94
N LEU A 180 -32.77 13.00 -4.80
CA LEU A 180 -34.16 12.87 -4.34
C LEU A 180 -34.29 13.26 -2.86
N ASN A 181 -35.39 13.92 -2.50
CA ASN A 181 -35.81 14.08 -1.11
C ASN A 181 -36.69 12.88 -0.66
N GLN A 182 -37.12 12.85 0.62
CA GLN A 182 -37.91 11.73 1.15
C GLN A 182 -39.28 11.58 0.46
N ASP A 183 -40.00 12.67 0.22
CA ASP A 183 -41.32 12.63 -0.41
C ASP A 183 -41.24 12.18 -1.88
N GLU A 184 -40.28 12.73 -2.62
CA GLU A 184 -39.93 12.34 -3.99
C GLU A 184 -39.52 10.86 -4.04
N TYR A 185 -38.70 10.41 -3.08
CA TYR A 185 -38.25 9.03 -3.03
C TYR A 185 -39.40 8.05 -2.72
N LYS A 186 -40.35 8.44 -1.87
CA LYS A 186 -41.56 7.63 -1.62
C LYS A 186 -42.37 7.42 -2.90
N ILE A 187 -42.51 8.46 -3.72
CA ILE A 187 -43.20 8.36 -5.01
C ILE A 187 -42.41 7.46 -5.95
N TYR A 188 -41.09 7.65 -6.02
CA TYR A 188 -40.18 6.82 -6.80
C TYR A 188 -40.31 5.32 -6.47
N LEU A 189 -40.24 4.95 -5.19
CA LEU A 189 -40.40 3.57 -4.70
C LEU A 189 -41.78 2.95 -5.00
N SER A 190 -42.82 3.77 -5.07
CA SER A 190 -44.19 3.33 -5.40
C SER A 190 -44.42 3.01 -6.88
N SER A 191 -43.42 3.28 -7.73
CA SER A 191 -43.50 3.10 -9.18
C SER A 191 -43.33 1.64 -9.58
N ILE A 192 -43.88 1.26 -10.72
CA ILE A 192 -43.77 -0.06 -11.35
C ILE A 192 -42.97 0.15 -12.63
N GLY A 193 -42.04 -0.74 -12.94
CA GLY A 193 -41.14 -0.66 -14.10
C GLY A 193 -39.71 -0.20 -13.79
N SER A 194 -38.99 0.24 -14.81
CA SER A 194 -37.57 0.61 -14.74
C SER A 194 -37.31 1.89 -13.93
N PRO A 195 -36.06 2.10 -13.46
CA PRO A 195 -35.58 3.37 -12.90
C PRO A 195 -36.09 4.64 -13.59
N ILE A 196 -36.11 4.65 -14.92
CA ILE A 196 -36.53 5.78 -15.74
C ILE A 196 -38.04 5.99 -15.66
N SER A 197 -38.82 4.91 -15.71
CA SER A 197 -40.28 4.99 -15.55
C SER A 197 -40.68 5.58 -14.20
N ALA A 198 -39.94 5.24 -13.14
CA ALA A 198 -40.12 5.81 -11.82
C ALA A 198 -39.79 7.31 -11.77
N LEU A 199 -38.76 7.76 -12.50
CA LEU A 199 -38.47 9.19 -12.67
C LEU A 199 -39.55 9.93 -13.48
N LYS A 200 -40.15 9.30 -14.50
CA LYS A 200 -41.30 9.86 -15.25
C LYS A 200 -42.51 10.05 -14.36
N LYS A 201 -42.84 9.05 -13.53
CA LYS A 201 -43.94 9.14 -12.55
C LYS A 201 -43.67 10.23 -11.51
N LEU A 202 -42.42 10.31 -11.04
CA LEU A 202 -42.00 11.38 -10.13
C LEU A 202 -42.24 12.75 -10.77
N TYR A 203 -41.77 12.97 -12.00
CA TYR A 203 -41.97 14.23 -12.74
C TYR A 203 -43.45 14.64 -12.84
N GLN A 204 -44.36 13.69 -13.10
CA GLN A 204 -45.80 13.95 -13.19
C GLN A 204 -46.41 14.40 -11.85
N SER A 205 -45.87 13.90 -10.73
CA SER A 205 -46.37 14.18 -9.38
C SER A 205 -45.75 15.42 -8.71
N MET A 206 -44.68 15.97 -9.29
CA MET A 206 -43.97 17.13 -8.73
C MET A 206 -44.69 18.45 -9.04
N GLU A 207 -44.69 19.35 -8.06
CA GLU A 207 -45.12 20.73 -8.23
C GLU A 207 -44.20 21.49 -9.21
N ASP A 208 -44.77 22.46 -9.91
CA ASP A 208 -44.02 23.26 -10.89
C ASP A 208 -42.97 24.14 -10.20
N GLY A 209 -41.70 23.96 -10.59
CA GLY A 209 -40.58 24.67 -9.99
C GLY A 209 -39.23 24.24 -10.58
N GLU A 210 -38.15 24.80 -10.03
CA GLU A 210 -36.78 24.56 -10.52
C GLU A 210 -36.39 23.07 -10.49
N ARG A 211 -36.78 22.34 -9.43
CA ARG A 211 -36.50 20.90 -9.30
C ARG A 211 -37.18 20.06 -10.39
N LYS A 212 -38.43 20.39 -10.74
CA LYS A 212 -39.17 19.71 -11.82
C LYS A 212 -38.54 19.97 -13.18
N ASN A 213 -38.01 21.18 -13.41
CA ASN A 213 -37.26 21.51 -14.63
C ASN A 213 -35.93 20.76 -14.73
N SER A 214 -35.22 20.55 -13.62
CA SER A 214 -34.03 19.70 -13.60
C SER A 214 -34.35 18.26 -14.01
N LEU A 215 -35.42 17.69 -13.47
CA LEU A 215 -35.86 16.33 -13.83
C LEU A 215 -36.36 16.24 -15.27
N LYS A 216 -37.05 17.27 -15.77
CA LYS A 216 -37.44 17.40 -17.18
C LYS A 216 -36.24 17.32 -18.11
N ASN A 217 -35.18 18.07 -17.80
CA ASN A 217 -33.94 18.06 -18.59
C ASN A 217 -33.26 16.68 -18.62
N ILE A 218 -33.39 15.90 -17.54
CA ILE A 218 -32.88 14.51 -17.49
C ILE A 218 -33.72 13.62 -18.41
N LEU A 219 -35.06 13.69 -18.30
CA LEU A 219 -35.99 12.86 -19.08
C LEU A 219 -35.97 13.19 -20.59
N ASP A 220 -35.87 14.47 -20.95
CA ASP A 220 -35.86 14.91 -22.35
C ASP A 220 -34.59 14.46 -23.10
N ASN A 221 -33.51 14.11 -22.37
CA ASN A 221 -32.21 13.69 -22.91
C ASN A 221 -31.92 12.18 -22.72
N GLU A 222 -32.92 11.38 -22.33
CA GLU A 222 -32.82 9.94 -22.06
C GLU A 222 -32.24 9.12 -23.22
N ARG A 223 -32.55 9.48 -24.48
CA ARG A 223 -32.12 8.71 -25.66
C ARG A 223 -30.65 8.88 -26.04
N SER A 224 -29.97 9.88 -25.47
CA SER A 224 -28.60 10.26 -25.86
C SER A 224 -27.62 10.29 -24.68
N ASN A 225 -28.09 10.04 -23.46
CA ASN A 225 -27.29 10.10 -22.24
C ASN A 225 -27.69 9.00 -21.26
N ASP A 226 -26.68 8.43 -20.62
CA ASP A 226 -26.89 7.42 -19.60
C ASP A 226 -27.34 8.09 -18.28
N VAL A 227 -28.35 7.49 -17.66
CA VAL A 227 -28.87 7.90 -16.35
C VAL A 227 -28.50 6.82 -15.34
N PHE A 228 -27.67 7.19 -14.37
CA PHE A 228 -27.19 6.30 -13.32
C PHE A 228 -27.90 6.63 -12.00
N ILE A 229 -28.31 5.58 -11.27
CA ILE A 229 -28.86 5.73 -9.93
C ILE A 229 -27.81 5.28 -8.94
N ASN A 230 -27.32 6.22 -8.15
CA ASN A 230 -26.29 5.99 -7.15
C ASN A 230 -26.92 6.06 -5.75
N CYS A 231 -26.81 4.99 -4.97
CA CYS A 231 -27.28 4.96 -3.59
C CYS A 231 -26.25 5.63 -2.65
N PRO A 232 -26.62 6.69 -1.91
CA PRO A 232 -25.74 7.27 -0.92
C PRO A 232 -25.41 6.28 0.22
N VAL A 233 -24.21 6.43 0.79
CA VAL A 233 -23.72 5.54 1.85
C VAL A 233 -24.15 6.04 3.21
N TYR A 234 -24.80 5.18 4.00
CA TYR A 234 -24.97 5.37 5.43
C TYR A 234 -23.84 4.67 6.19
N ASN A 235 -23.10 5.43 7.01
CA ASN A 235 -22.04 4.89 7.85
C ASN A 235 -22.61 4.57 9.24
N LEU A 236 -22.92 3.29 9.48
CA LEU A 236 -23.34 2.80 10.78
C LEU A 236 -22.14 2.78 11.73
N LYS A 237 -22.21 3.59 12.80
CA LYS A 237 -21.15 3.74 13.80
C LYS A 237 -21.51 3.01 15.07
N LEU A 238 -20.58 2.19 15.57
CA LEU A 238 -20.71 1.49 16.85
C LEU A 238 -19.33 1.29 17.54
N HIS A 239 -19.34 1.13 18.85
CA HIS A 239 -18.20 0.73 19.68
C HIS A 239 -18.06 -0.79 19.69
N TYR A 240 -17.14 -1.26 18.87
CA TYR A 240 -17.12 -2.64 18.43
C TYR A 240 -16.97 -3.65 19.59
N HIS A 241 -15.97 -3.48 20.47
CA HIS A 241 -15.77 -4.41 21.59
C HIS A 241 -16.96 -4.38 22.54
N LYS A 242 -17.42 -3.16 22.88
CA LYS A 242 -18.54 -2.95 23.81
C LYS A 242 -19.85 -3.59 23.35
N GLU A 243 -20.13 -3.56 22.05
CA GLU A 243 -21.40 -4.06 21.50
C GLU A 243 -21.32 -5.47 20.90
N CYS A 244 -20.16 -5.91 20.40
CA CYS A 244 -20.01 -7.18 19.69
C CYS A 244 -19.32 -8.30 20.48
N ASP A 245 -18.73 -8.05 21.64
CA ASP A 245 -17.99 -9.08 22.39
C ASP A 245 -18.80 -10.34 22.74
N SER A 246 -20.10 -10.16 23.00
CA SER A 246 -21.00 -11.28 23.31
C SER A 246 -21.39 -12.12 22.08
N GLN A 247 -21.11 -11.64 20.88
CA GLN A 247 -21.50 -12.25 19.60
C GLN A 247 -20.34 -12.17 18.60
N PRO A 248 -19.48 -13.21 18.52
CA PRO A 248 -18.28 -13.16 17.67
C PRO A 248 -18.57 -13.11 16.17
N ASN A 249 -19.81 -13.42 15.77
CA ASN A 249 -20.23 -13.28 14.37
C ASN A 249 -20.62 -11.81 14.09
N VAL A 250 -19.82 -11.14 13.25
CA VAL A 250 -19.98 -9.71 12.93
C VAL A 250 -21.39 -9.39 12.41
N LEU A 251 -21.93 -10.23 11.52
CA LEU A 251 -23.26 -10.01 10.93
C LEU A 251 -24.35 -10.07 12.01
N LYS A 252 -24.28 -11.04 12.91
CA LYS A 252 -25.22 -11.18 14.03
C LYS A 252 -25.09 -10.05 15.06
N CYS A 253 -23.87 -9.56 15.29
CA CYS A 253 -23.68 -8.38 16.13
C CYS A 253 -24.40 -7.17 15.51
N LEU A 254 -24.20 -6.93 14.21
CA LEU A 254 -24.84 -5.81 13.51
C LEU A 254 -26.37 -5.91 13.54
N ASP A 255 -26.93 -7.10 13.32
CA ASP A 255 -28.37 -7.33 13.49
C ASP A 255 -28.84 -6.91 14.89
N SER A 256 -28.16 -7.40 15.93
CA SER A 256 -28.49 -7.11 17.33
C SER A 256 -28.37 -5.63 17.67
N TYR A 257 -27.38 -4.94 17.11
CA TYR A 257 -27.18 -3.51 17.27
C TYR A 257 -28.30 -2.70 16.60
N ILE A 258 -28.67 -3.06 15.36
CA ILE A 258 -29.78 -2.42 14.63
C ILE A 258 -31.10 -2.61 15.40
N LYS A 259 -31.38 -3.80 15.95
CA LYS A 259 -32.57 -4.04 16.78
C LYS A 259 -32.62 -3.09 17.98
N LYS A 260 -31.52 -3.00 18.75
CA LYS A 260 -31.42 -2.11 19.92
C LYS A 260 -31.60 -0.64 19.56
N LEU A 261 -31.02 -0.19 18.44
CA LEU A 261 -31.21 1.18 17.95
C LEU A 261 -32.69 1.45 17.64
N CYS A 262 -33.35 0.52 16.97
CA CYS A 262 -34.78 0.63 16.67
C CYS A 262 -35.66 0.63 17.92
N GLU A 263 -35.40 -0.23 18.89
CA GLU A 263 -36.13 -0.26 20.16
C GLU A 263 -36.02 1.07 20.91
N ARG A 264 -34.82 1.67 20.99
CA ARG A 264 -34.61 2.97 21.61
C ARG A 264 -35.35 4.10 20.88
N ARG A 265 -35.36 4.03 19.55
CA ARG A 265 -36.07 4.98 18.71
C ARG A 265 -37.58 4.88 18.89
N ILE A 266 -38.13 3.67 18.97
CA ILE A 266 -39.56 3.41 19.23
C ILE A 266 -39.94 3.86 20.64
N ALA A 267 -39.06 3.65 21.63
CA ALA A 267 -39.23 4.15 22.99
C ALA A 267 -39.04 5.68 23.14
N GLY A 268 -38.78 6.40 22.04
CA GLY A 268 -38.64 7.86 22.02
C GLY A 268 -37.36 8.41 22.65
N LYS A 269 -36.35 7.57 22.91
CA LYS A 269 -35.10 7.94 23.59
C LYS A 269 -34.07 8.57 22.66
N GLU A 270 -34.11 8.24 21.37
CA GLU A 270 -33.18 8.72 20.34
C GLU A 270 -34.00 9.13 19.09
N LYS A 271 -33.54 10.11 18.30
CA LYS A 271 -34.17 10.56 17.04
C LYS A 271 -33.10 10.79 15.97
N GLY A 272 -33.43 10.59 14.69
CA GLY A 272 -32.48 10.78 13.59
C GLY A 272 -31.48 9.63 13.46
N THR A 273 -31.91 8.42 13.83
CA THR A 273 -31.05 7.22 13.83
C THR A 273 -31.18 6.46 12.52
N PHE A 274 -30.31 5.47 12.30
CA PHE A 274 -30.43 4.55 11.16
C PHE A 274 -31.83 3.90 11.05
N CYS A 275 -32.48 3.66 12.19
CA CYS A 275 -33.81 3.08 12.21
C CYS A 275 -34.88 3.98 11.57
N ASP A 276 -34.73 5.32 11.64
CA ASP A 276 -35.66 6.25 10.98
C ASP A 276 -35.67 6.04 9.45
N HIS A 277 -34.50 5.77 8.87
CA HIS A 277 -34.38 5.48 7.43
C HIS A 277 -34.99 4.12 7.07
N LEU A 278 -34.79 3.10 7.90
CA LEU A 278 -35.40 1.78 7.69
C LEU A 278 -36.93 1.81 7.81
N LEU A 279 -37.47 2.50 8.82
CA LEU A 279 -38.91 2.67 9.00
C LEU A 279 -39.53 3.37 7.78
N PHE A 280 -38.93 4.49 7.34
CA PHE A 280 -39.36 5.18 6.13
C PHE A 280 -39.37 4.26 4.90
N LEU A 281 -38.29 3.49 4.71
CA LEU A 281 -38.14 2.60 3.56
C LEU A 281 -39.22 1.50 3.55
N PHE A 282 -39.44 0.84 4.70
CA PHE A 282 -40.44 -0.23 4.78
C PHE A 282 -41.88 0.28 4.69
N ASP A 283 -42.16 1.46 5.25
CA ASP A 283 -43.46 2.13 5.08
C ASP A 283 -43.74 2.46 3.60
N ALA A 284 -42.69 2.76 2.81
CA ALA A 284 -42.81 3.03 1.37
C ALA A 284 -42.94 1.76 0.51
N LEU A 285 -42.30 0.64 0.88
CA LEU A 285 -42.22 -0.60 0.08
C LEU A 285 -43.42 -1.58 0.22
N LYS A 286 -44.42 -1.30 1.07
CA LYS A 286 -45.66 -2.10 1.32
C LYS A 286 -45.53 -3.30 2.30
N SER A 287 -46.64 -4.02 2.52
CA SER A 287 -46.91 -4.88 3.69
C SER A 287 -46.00 -6.07 4.00
N PRO A 288 -45.43 -6.86 3.06
CA PRO A 288 -44.62 -8.01 3.46
C PRO A 288 -43.29 -7.61 4.11
N TYR A 289 -42.71 -6.48 3.70
CA TYR A 289 -41.47 -5.95 4.26
C TYR A 289 -41.66 -5.40 5.67
N ILE A 290 -42.79 -4.72 5.93
CA ILE A 290 -43.17 -4.23 7.26
C ILE A 290 -43.34 -5.40 8.22
N ASP A 291 -44.02 -6.47 7.80
CA ASP A 291 -44.25 -7.64 8.67
C ASP A 291 -42.95 -8.42 8.94
N ASN A 292 -42.08 -8.55 7.96
CA ASN A 292 -40.76 -9.15 8.14
C ASN A 292 -39.87 -8.31 9.06
N PHE A 293 -39.94 -6.98 8.96
CA PHE A 293 -39.21 -6.10 9.86
C PHE A 293 -39.73 -6.18 11.30
N LYS A 294 -41.05 -6.25 11.51
CA LYS A 294 -41.64 -6.50 12.84
C LYS A 294 -41.19 -7.85 13.42
N LYS A 295 -41.14 -8.90 12.59
CA LYS A 295 -40.61 -10.21 12.99
C LYS A 295 -39.12 -10.13 13.35
N PHE A 296 -38.32 -9.39 12.59
CA PHE A 296 -36.90 -9.15 12.89
C PHE A 296 -36.70 -8.49 14.26
N LEU A 297 -37.49 -7.47 14.59
CA LEU A 297 -37.38 -6.79 15.88
C LEU A 297 -37.77 -7.67 17.08
N THR A 298 -38.62 -8.68 16.87
CA THR A 298 -39.19 -9.50 17.95
C THR A 298 -38.60 -10.90 18.07
N ARG A 299 -38.04 -11.45 16.99
CA ARG A 299 -37.50 -12.81 16.93
C ARG A 299 -36.01 -12.83 16.64
N ASP A 300 -35.29 -13.76 17.24
CA ASP A 300 -33.84 -13.90 17.07
C ASP A 300 -33.39 -14.75 15.87
N ASP A 301 -34.32 -15.45 15.22
CA ASP A 301 -34.03 -16.31 14.06
C ASP A 301 -34.08 -15.59 12.71
N VAL A 302 -34.53 -14.33 12.70
CA VAL A 302 -34.58 -13.50 11.49
C VAL A 302 -33.35 -12.59 11.46
N HIS A 303 -32.63 -12.63 10.33
CA HIS A 303 -31.37 -11.90 10.10
C HIS A 303 -31.52 -10.94 8.93
N LEU A 304 -31.09 -9.69 9.11
CA LEU A 304 -31.25 -8.61 8.13
C LEU A 304 -29.92 -8.33 7.40
N VAL A 305 -28.80 -8.33 8.10
CA VAL A 305 -27.49 -8.01 7.51
C VAL A 305 -26.95 -9.23 6.76
N LYS A 306 -26.62 -9.03 5.47
CA LYS A 306 -26.09 -10.09 4.59
C LYS A 306 -24.79 -9.66 3.92
N PRO A 307 -23.86 -10.59 3.70
CA PRO A 307 -22.64 -10.32 2.94
C PRO A 307 -23.00 -10.21 1.45
N GLN A 308 -22.53 -9.15 0.79
CA GLN A 308 -22.68 -8.98 -0.67
C GLN A 308 -21.52 -9.61 -1.43
N SER A 309 -20.41 -9.89 -0.75
CA SER A 309 -19.20 -10.47 -1.35
C SER A 309 -18.65 -11.62 -0.52
N VAL A 310 -17.76 -12.41 -1.11
CA VAL A 310 -16.94 -13.38 -0.38
C VAL A 310 -15.97 -12.62 0.52
N TRP A 311 -16.17 -12.70 1.84
CA TRP A 311 -15.33 -11.99 2.79
C TRP A 311 -13.94 -12.61 2.87
N THR A 312 -12.92 -11.74 2.84
CA THR A 312 -11.51 -12.10 2.90
C THR A 312 -10.80 -11.30 4.00
N LEU A 313 -9.57 -11.72 4.34
CA LEU A 313 -8.73 -11.03 5.31
C LEU A 313 -7.86 -9.97 4.63
N PRO A 314 -7.60 -8.82 5.28
CA PRO A 314 -8.08 -8.42 6.61
C PRO A 314 -9.55 -7.96 6.60
N LEU A 315 -10.29 -8.25 7.68
CA LEU A 315 -11.69 -7.86 7.83
C LEU A 315 -11.87 -6.35 7.91
N PHE A 316 -11.05 -5.69 8.73
CA PHE A 316 -11.08 -4.26 8.96
C PHE A 316 -9.81 -3.58 8.45
N THR A 317 -9.98 -2.34 8.02
CA THR A 317 -8.89 -1.42 7.75
C THR A 317 -8.82 -0.42 8.90
N THR A 318 -7.76 -0.50 9.70
CA THR A 318 -7.48 0.44 10.79
C THR A 318 -6.64 1.60 10.28
N TYR A 319 -7.04 2.83 10.60
CA TYR A 319 -6.34 4.02 10.12
C TYR A 319 -5.04 4.26 10.89
N ASN A 320 -3.95 4.53 10.17
CA ASN A 320 -2.69 4.95 10.76
C ASN A 320 -2.62 6.49 10.88
N PRO A 321 -1.77 7.05 11.75
CA PRO A 321 -1.62 8.50 11.87
C PRO A 321 -1.16 9.20 10.57
N ARG A 322 -0.53 8.46 9.64
CA ARG A 322 -0.13 8.98 8.32
C ARG A 322 -1.32 9.16 7.39
N ASP A 323 -2.31 8.27 7.50
CA ASP A 323 -3.51 8.29 6.68
C ASP A 323 -4.33 9.52 7.06
N ILE A 324 -4.48 9.79 8.36
CA ILE A 324 -5.21 10.97 8.86
C ILE A 324 -4.54 12.30 8.49
N LYS A 325 -3.22 12.31 8.22
CA LYS A 325 -2.46 13.49 7.77
C LYS A 325 -2.51 13.73 6.27
N ASN A 326 -2.98 12.77 5.49
CA ASN A 326 -3.03 12.91 4.05
C ASN A 326 -4.22 13.80 3.67
N PRO A 327 -4.00 14.95 3.02
CA PRO A 327 -5.09 15.87 2.66
C PRO A 327 -6.07 15.26 1.66
N ASN A 328 -5.65 14.23 0.91
CA ASN A 328 -6.49 13.57 -0.09
C ASN A 328 -7.42 12.51 0.51
N SER A 329 -7.20 12.10 1.77
CA SER A 329 -8.05 11.11 2.45
C SER A 329 -8.98 11.82 3.43
N ASN A 330 -10.27 11.84 3.12
CA ASN A 330 -11.29 12.44 3.96
C ASN A 330 -11.76 11.49 5.07
N ILE A 331 -10.85 11.11 5.97
CA ILE A 331 -11.14 10.18 7.07
C ILE A 331 -11.75 10.98 8.25
N PRO A 332 -12.95 10.66 8.76
CA PRO A 332 -13.48 11.30 9.97
C PRO A 332 -12.62 11.02 11.22
N VAL A 333 -12.47 12.01 12.10
CA VAL A 333 -11.57 11.92 13.28
C VAL A 333 -12.07 10.93 14.33
N ASP A 334 -13.40 10.78 14.40
CA ASP A 334 -14.12 9.91 15.32
C ASP A 334 -14.12 8.43 14.91
N ILE A 335 -13.59 8.08 13.73
CA ILE A 335 -13.54 6.70 13.23
C ILE A 335 -12.15 6.10 13.47
N PHE A 336 -12.11 4.91 14.06
CA PHE A 336 -10.89 4.14 14.34
C PHE A 336 -10.59 3.11 13.24
N LYS A 337 -11.56 2.26 12.93
CA LYS A 337 -11.47 1.22 11.89
C LYS A 337 -12.75 1.18 11.04
N VAL A 338 -12.61 0.75 9.80
CA VAL A 338 -13.72 0.57 8.85
C VAL A 338 -13.71 -0.84 8.30
N LEU A 339 -14.88 -1.38 7.97
CA LEU A 339 -14.94 -2.64 7.22
C LEU A 339 -14.17 -2.47 5.91
N ASN A 340 -13.31 -3.44 5.58
CA ASN A 340 -12.52 -3.41 4.36
C ASN A 340 -13.45 -3.34 3.15
N SER A 341 -13.14 -2.50 2.16
CA SER A 341 -13.99 -2.27 0.99
C SER A 341 -14.25 -3.53 0.17
N LYS A 342 -13.39 -4.55 0.29
CA LYS A 342 -13.57 -5.88 -0.32
C LYS A 342 -14.75 -6.67 0.28
N ASN A 343 -15.01 -6.43 1.57
CA ASN A 343 -16.02 -7.12 2.35
C ASN A 343 -17.30 -6.27 2.32
N LYS A 344 -18.10 -6.43 1.26
CA LYS A 344 -19.32 -5.66 1.07
C LYS A 344 -20.48 -6.28 1.85
N MET A 345 -21.43 -5.44 2.23
CA MET A 345 -22.64 -5.82 2.96
C MET A 345 -23.83 -5.05 2.43
N PHE A 346 -24.98 -5.68 2.54
CA PHE A 346 -26.28 -5.10 2.24
C PHE A 346 -27.32 -5.68 3.19
N LEU A 347 -28.53 -5.12 3.18
CA LEU A 347 -29.62 -5.58 4.01
C LEU A 347 -30.61 -6.40 3.18
N SER A 348 -31.02 -7.58 3.64
CA SER A 348 -31.98 -8.44 2.94
C SER A 348 -32.63 -9.44 3.89
N PHE A 349 -33.94 -9.66 3.74
CA PHE A 349 -34.66 -10.69 4.51
C PHE A 349 -34.64 -12.07 3.87
N PHE A 350 -34.41 -12.15 2.55
CA PHE A 350 -34.61 -13.38 1.77
C PHE A 350 -33.30 -14.11 1.47
N ASP A 351 -32.17 -13.42 1.48
CA ASP A 351 -30.89 -14.06 1.19
C ASP A 351 -30.32 -14.85 2.34
N GLN A 352 -29.54 -15.87 1.99
CA GLN A 352 -28.77 -16.66 2.93
C GLN A 352 -27.32 -16.16 2.97
N ALA A 353 -26.74 -16.16 4.16
CA ALA A 353 -25.30 -15.95 4.31
C ALA A 353 -24.58 -17.27 4.00
N PRO A 354 -23.67 -17.33 3.01
CA PRO A 354 -22.90 -18.54 2.73
C PRO A 354 -22.02 -18.90 3.93
N LYS A 355 -21.64 -20.17 4.10
CA LYS A 355 -20.77 -20.54 5.23
C LYS A 355 -19.36 -19.99 5.00
N SER A 356 -18.90 -19.09 5.86
CA SER A 356 -17.53 -18.57 5.84
C SER A 356 -16.94 -18.50 7.26
N PRO A 357 -15.68 -18.94 7.46
CA PRO A 357 -15.00 -18.78 8.75
C PRO A 357 -14.65 -17.32 9.06
N TYR A 358 -14.69 -16.44 8.05
CA TYR A 358 -14.29 -15.04 8.16
C TYR A 358 -15.37 -14.12 8.73
N TYR A 359 -16.59 -14.62 8.98
CA TYR A 359 -17.59 -13.85 9.73
C TYR A 359 -17.33 -13.84 11.24
N MET A 360 -16.41 -14.67 11.72
CA MET A 360 -16.03 -14.71 13.13
C MET A 360 -14.77 -13.87 13.35
N GLU A 361 -14.91 -12.73 14.04
CA GLU A 361 -13.74 -11.99 14.50
C GLU A 361 -13.25 -12.60 15.81
N GLU A 362 -11.96 -12.93 15.85
CA GLU A 362 -11.28 -13.29 17.09
C GLU A 362 -10.72 -12.02 17.69
N SER A 363 -11.24 -11.63 18.86
CA SER A 363 -10.69 -10.51 19.61
C SER A 363 -9.30 -10.90 20.09
N GLN A 364 -8.31 -10.10 19.71
CA GLN A 364 -6.92 -10.38 20.06
C GLN A 364 -6.75 -10.35 21.58
N GLY A 365 -6.27 -11.45 22.15
CA GLY A 365 -6.02 -11.54 23.59
C GLY A 365 -5.05 -10.47 24.07
N LEU A 366 -5.22 -10.01 25.31
CA LEU A 366 -4.31 -9.03 25.90
C LEU A 366 -2.90 -9.62 26.04
N VAL A 367 -1.94 -9.04 25.32
CA VAL A 367 -0.52 -9.40 25.32
C VAL A 367 0.26 -8.48 26.27
N LYS A 368 1.31 -9.02 26.90
CA LYS A 368 2.27 -8.23 27.69
C LYS A 368 2.90 -7.11 26.85
N LEU A 369 3.21 -5.98 27.48
CA LEU A 369 3.75 -4.81 26.82
C LEU A 369 5.10 -5.10 26.16
N SER A 370 5.96 -5.87 26.83
CA SER A 370 7.29 -6.24 26.33
C SER A 370 7.20 -7.13 25.08
N ASP A 371 6.32 -8.13 25.11
CA ASP A 371 6.08 -9.03 23.99
C ASP A 371 5.51 -8.28 22.79
N PHE A 372 4.52 -7.40 23.00
CA PHE A 372 3.94 -6.54 21.96
C PHE A 372 4.96 -5.54 21.38
N ALA A 373 5.74 -4.85 22.23
CA ALA A 373 6.78 -3.93 21.77
C ALA A 373 7.90 -4.64 21.00
N SER A 374 8.15 -5.92 21.29
CA SER A 374 9.17 -6.74 20.61
C SER A 374 8.73 -7.21 19.21
N SER A 375 7.43 -7.43 19.02
CA SER A 375 6.82 -7.88 17.76
C SER A 375 6.70 -6.75 16.73
N ILE A 376 6.53 -5.51 17.19
CA ILE A 376 6.43 -4.32 16.34
C ILE A 376 7.80 -3.70 16.02
N PHE A 377 8.68 -3.61 17.01
CA PHE A 377 9.96 -2.90 16.89
C PHE A 377 11.14 -3.85 16.87
N ASP A 378 11.75 -4.01 15.69
CA ASP A 378 13.02 -4.71 15.57
C ASP A 378 14.22 -3.84 16.00
N LYS A 379 15.39 -4.47 16.14
CA LYS A 379 16.63 -3.77 16.51
C LYS A 379 17.06 -2.74 15.47
N LEU A 380 16.71 -2.95 14.20
CA LEU A 380 17.07 -2.06 13.09
C LEU A 380 16.38 -0.70 13.27
N HIS A 381 15.08 -0.70 13.53
CA HIS A 381 14.29 0.49 13.85
C HIS A 381 14.86 1.20 15.08
N ARG A 382 15.12 0.50 16.19
CA ARG A 382 15.68 1.11 17.41
C ARG A 382 17.03 1.79 17.15
N PHE A 383 17.88 1.16 16.35
CA PHE A 383 19.20 1.70 16.04
C PHE A 383 19.15 2.87 15.07
N PHE A 384 18.25 2.87 14.08
CA PHE A 384 18.02 4.00 13.19
C PHE A 384 17.81 5.31 13.96
N TYR A 385 16.98 5.27 15.00
CA TYR A 385 16.74 6.45 15.84
C TYR A 385 17.96 6.85 16.67
N ALA A 386 18.72 5.88 17.18
CA ALA A 386 19.98 6.15 17.86
C ALA A 386 21.05 6.73 16.91
N PHE A 387 21.04 6.32 15.63
CA PHE A 387 21.94 6.81 14.60
C PHE A 387 21.65 8.29 14.25
N LYS A 388 20.38 8.66 14.08
CA LYS A 388 19.99 10.07 13.85
C LYS A 388 20.49 11.03 14.94
N LYS A 389 20.58 10.58 16.20
CA LYS A 389 21.13 11.39 17.30
C LYS A 389 22.63 11.63 17.20
N LYS A 390 23.39 10.70 16.60
CA LYS A 390 24.86 10.74 16.60
C LYS A 390 25.46 11.57 15.46
N GLY A 391 24.64 12.13 14.56
CA GLY A 391 25.12 13.05 13.51
C GLY A 391 26.20 12.47 12.60
N ASN A 392 26.26 11.15 12.44
CA ASN A 392 27.33 10.47 11.70
C ASN A 392 27.12 10.58 10.19
N GLN A 393 27.39 11.76 9.62
CA GLN A 393 27.31 11.96 8.18
C GLN A 393 28.65 11.56 7.52
N ILE A 394 28.55 10.84 6.41
CA ILE A 394 29.67 10.60 5.50
C ILE A 394 29.58 11.62 4.37
N SER A 395 30.68 12.34 4.12
CA SER A 395 30.75 13.30 3.01
C SER A 395 30.77 12.58 1.66
N PRO A 396 30.10 13.13 0.63
CA PRO A 396 30.15 12.56 -0.70
C PRO A 396 31.56 12.66 -1.30
N VAL A 397 31.90 11.75 -2.22
CA VAL A 397 33.16 11.81 -2.97
C VAL A 397 33.11 12.95 -3.98
N SER A 398 34.15 13.78 -4.02
CA SER A 398 34.30 14.76 -5.09
C SER A 398 34.94 14.12 -6.34
N VAL A 399 34.63 14.64 -7.53
CA VAL A 399 35.22 14.15 -8.79
C VAL A 399 36.75 14.25 -8.78
N LYS A 400 37.29 15.28 -8.11
CA LYS A 400 38.74 15.48 -7.94
C LYS A 400 39.37 14.37 -7.10
N GLU A 401 38.71 13.95 -6.02
CA GLU A 401 39.17 12.80 -5.23
C GLU A 401 39.03 11.49 -6.02
N LEU A 402 37.95 11.35 -6.79
CA LEU A 402 37.68 10.17 -7.60
C LEU A 402 38.78 9.96 -8.65
N SER A 403 39.22 11.02 -9.32
CA SER A 403 40.32 10.95 -10.31
C SER A 403 41.66 10.55 -9.72
N HIS A 404 41.87 10.76 -8.41
CA HIS A 404 43.09 10.31 -7.73
C HIS A 404 42.99 8.87 -7.21
N ASN A 405 41.77 8.37 -6.98
CA ASN A 405 41.54 7.03 -6.43
C ASN A 405 41.31 5.96 -7.51
N ILE A 406 40.84 6.36 -8.70
CA ILE A 406 40.68 5.45 -9.84
C ILE A 406 41.97 5.44 -10.65
N SER A 407 42.64 4.29 -10.66
CA SER A 407 43.84 4.05 -11.47
C SER A 407 43.52 3.42 -12.84
N ASP A 408 42.38 2.72 -12.96
CA ASP A 408 41.95 2.05 -14.18
C ASP A 408 40.66 2.67 -14.73
N PHE A 409 40.78 3.38 -15.85
CA PHE A 409 39.66 3.99 -16.58
C PHE A 409 39.16 3.11 -17.73
N SER A 410 39.63 1.87 -17.84
CA SER A 410 39.19 0.95 -18.87
C SER A 410 37.73 0.54 -18.66
N PHE A 411 36.99 0.43 -19.76
CA PHE A 411 35.67 -0.18 -19.73
C PHE A 411 35.83 -1.68 -19.53
N LYS A 412 35.13 -2.23 -18.52
CA LYS A 412 35.10 -3.67 -18.25
C LYS A 412 34.41 -4.37 -19.43
N ARG A 413 35.21 -4.95 -20.33
CA ARG A 413 34.76 -5.77 -21.45
C ARG A 413 35.17 -7.21 -21.18
N GLU A 414 34.20 -8.11 -21.23
CA GLU A 414 34.44 -9.54 -21.05
C GLU A 414 33.62 -10.31 -22.07
N THR A 415 34.30 -11.19 -22.81
CA THR A 415 33.69 -12.11 -23.79
C THR A 415 34.09 -13.56 -23.55
N GLY A 416 34.78 -13.84 -22.43
CA GLY A 416 35.19 -15.20 -22.07
C GLY A 416 34.01 -16.17 -21.96
N HIS A 417 34.26 -17.45 -22.24
CA HIS A 417 33.26 -18.51 -22.08
C HIS A 417 33.15 -18.98 -20.62
N ILE A 418 31.96 -19.46 -20.24
CA ILE A 418 31.71 -20.01 -18.90
C ILE A 418 32.08 -21.49 -18.83
N GLU A 419 32.73 -21.91 -17.74
CA GLU A 419 33.07 -23.30 -17.49
C GLU A 419 31.86 -24.11 -16.97
N CYS A 420 31.12 -24.76 -17.87
CA CYS A 420 29.90 -25.49 -17.51
C CYS A 420 30.08 -26.71 -16.60
N LYS A 421 31.30 -27.25 -16.46
CA LYS A 421 31.58 -28.38 -15.57
C LYS A 421 31.31 -28.08 -14.09
N LYS A 422 31.31 -26.80 -13.70
CA LYS A 422 31.14 -26.35 -12.31
C LYS A 422 29.72 -25.84 -12.01
N VAL A 423 28.83 -25.81 -13.02
CA VAL A 423 27.47 -25.29 -12.88
C VAL A 423 26.52 -26.46 -12.60
N LYS A 424 25.83 -26.43 -11.45
CA LYS A 424 24.80 -27.42 -11.09
C LYS A 424 23.51 -27.05 -11.82
N LYS A 425 22.97 -27.94 -12.65
CA LYS A 425 21.66 -27.74 -13.30
C LYS A 425 20.57 -27.65 -12.24
N SER A 426 19.89 -26.50 -12.17
CA SER A 426 18.78 -26.29 -11.24
C SER A 426 17.62 -25.49 -11.83
N LEU A 427 17.89 -24.60 -12.78
CA LEU A 427 16.86 -23.78 -13.42
C LEU A 427 15.92 -24.62 -14.28
N ASN A 428 14.64 -24.63 -13.92
CA ASN A 428 13.56 -25.20 -14.70
C ASN A 428 12.68 -24.08 -15.27
N LEU A 429 12.76 -23.86 -16.57
CA LEU A 429 11.98 -22.83 -17.25
C LEU A 429 10.54 -23.23 -17.53
N ASP A 430 10.14 -24.50 -17.40
CA ASP A 430 8.80 -24.96 -17.80
C ASP A 430 7.70 -24.58 -16.80
N GLN A 431 8.07 -24.07 -15.62
CA GLN A 431 7.13 -23.73 -14.57
C GLN A 431 6.46 -22.37 -14.80
N GLU A 432 5.16 -22.30 -14.52
CA GLU A 432 4.38 -21.06 -14.56
C GLU A 432 4.77 -20.11 -13.42
N VAL A 433 4.73 -18.80 -13.69
CA VAL A 433 5.11 -17.76 -12.72
C VAL A 433 4.22 -17.78 -11.48
N GLU A 434 2.94 -18.13 -11.63
CA GLU A 434 1.93 -18.34 -10.58
C GLU A 434 2.42 -19.33 -9.52
N VAL A 435 2.88 -20.50 -9.97
CA VAL A 435 3.40 -21.56 -9.10
C VAL A 435 4.64 -21.08 -8.36
N VAL A 436 5.58 -20.43 -9.04
CA VAL A 436 6.83 -19.94 -8.43
C VAL A 436 6.53 -18.88 -7.34
N LYS A 437 5.57 -17.98 -7.57
CA LYS A 437 5.12 -16.97 -6.58
C LYS A 437 4.63 -17.64 -5.29
N GLY A 438 3.72 -18.61 -5.40
CA GLY A 438 3.15 -19.29 -4.24
C GLY A 438 4.17 -20.17 -3.51
N VAL A 439 5.05 -20.86 -4.24
CA VAL A 439 6.12 -21.68 -3.64
C VAL A 439 7.11 -20.80 -2.88
N ALA A 440 7.43 -19.60 -3.38
CA ALA A 440 8.27 -18.64 -2.65
C ALA A 440 7.65 -18.23 -1.32
N ALA A 441 6.34 -17.95 -1.28
CA ALA A 441 5.63 -17.66 -0.03
C ALA A 441 5.73 -18.84 0.95
N GLN A 442 5.46 -20.07 0.50
CA GLN A 442 5.55 -21.27 1.33
C GLN A 442 6.97 -21.54 1.84
N LYS A 443 7.99 -21.36 1.00
CA LYS A 443 9.39 -21.55 1.39
C LYS A 443 9.77 -20.59 2.52
N ILE A 444 9.41 -19.32 2.37
CA ILE A 444 9.68 -18.30 3.40
C ILE A 444 8.90 -18.63 4.69
N CYS A 445 7.64 -19.06 4.60
CA CYS A 445 6.89 -19.56 5.76
C CYS A 445 7.65 -20.68 6.47
N LYS A 446 8.12 -21.70 5.75
CA LYS A 446 8.92 -22.81 6.31
C LYS A 446 10.22 -22.34 6.98
N ILE A 447 10.87 -21.31 6.42
CA ILE A 447 12.04 -20.68 7.05
C ILE A 447 11.63 -20.02 8.38
N ILE A 448 10.53 -19.27 8.40
CA ILE A 448 10.01 -18.63 9.63
C ILE A 448 9.66 -19.69 10.68
N GLU A 449 8.95 -20.75 10.29
CA GLU A 449 8.61 -21.89 11.17
C GLU A 449 9.85 -22.47 11.84
N HIS A 450 10.89 -22.78 11.05
CA HIS A 450 12.15 -23.34 11.56
C HIS A 450 12.86 -22.39 12.52
N LEU A 451 12.85 -21.08 12.23
CA LEU A 451 13.47 -20.07 13.09
C LEU A 451 12.75 -19.93 14.43
N ILE A 452 11.43 -20.06 14.46
CA ILE A 452 10.62 -20.04 15.69
C ILE A 452 10.85 -21.31 16.50
N LEU A 453 10.77 -22.49 15.87
CA LEU A 453 10.96 -23.78 16.54
C LEU A 453 12.35 -23.93 17.16
N LYS A 454 13.40 -23.43 16.49
CA LYS A 454 14.77 -23.40 17.05
C LYS A 454 14.90 -22.56 18.33
N LYS A 455 14.05 -21.55 18.51
CA LYS A 455 14.06 -20.69 19.71
C LYS A 455 13.36 -21.34 20.90
N GLY A 456 12.24 -22.05 20.68
CA GLY A 456 11.54 -22.77 21.75
C GLY A 456 12.43 -23.78 22.51
N ASN A 457 13.44 -24.34 21.84
CA ASN A 457 14.42 -25.24 22.48
C ASN A 457 15.49 -24.51 23.33
N LYS A 458 15.71 -23.21 23.13
CA LYS A 458 16.74 -22.42 23.85
C LYS A 458 16.22 -21.70 25.10
N GLU A 459 14.91 -21.49 25.23
CA GLU A 459 14.30 -20.83 26.40
C GLU A 459 14.45 -21.63 27.71
N LYS A 460 14.87 -22.91 27.65
CA LYS A 460 15.31 -23.67 28.83
C LYS A 460 16.59 -23.12 29.47
N SER A 461 17.31 -22.20 28.81
CA SER A 461 18.49 -21.54 29.35
C SER A 461 18.15 -20.11 29.78
N GLY A 462 18.13 -19.85 31.09
CA GLY A 462 17.51 -18.69 31.76
C GLY A 462 18.04 -17.28 31.48
N LYS A 463 18.65 -17.00 30.32
CA LYS A 463 18.94 -15.64 29.85
C LYS A 463 18.03 -15.29 28.69
N LYS A 464 16.97 -14.53 28.97
CA LYS A 464 16.12 -13.90 27.94
C LYS A 464 16.91 -12.82 27.20
N GLU A 465 17.68 -13.21 26.17
CA GLU A 465 18.13 -12.26 25.16
C GLU A 465 16.90 -11.67 24.47
N ILE A 466 16.92 -10.36 24.18
CA ILE A 466 15.84 -9.68 23.47
C ILE A 466 15.64 -10.38 22.12
N ASP A 467 14.46 -10.96 21.92
CA ASP A 467 14.10 -11.68 20.71
C ASP A 467 14.23 -10.76 19.49
N ASP A 468 15.22 -11.01 18.62
CA ASP A 468 15.48 -10.23 17.40
C ASP A 468 15.38 -11.10 16.15
N ILE A 469 15.22 -10.46 15.00
CA ILE A 469 15.18 -11.15 13.71
C ILE A 469 16.52 -11.85 13.49
N TYR A 470 16.45 -13.13 13.08
CA TYR A 470 17.64 -13.92 12.83
C TYR A 470 18.52 -13.28 11.75
N LYS A 471 19.83 -13.18 12.00
CA LYS A 471 20.79 -12.65 11.03
C LYS A 471 20.78 -13.51 9.75
N GLY A 472 20.58 -12.89 8.60
CA GLY A 472 20.54 -13.55 7.29
C GLY A 472 19.14 -13.64 6.71
N PHE A 473 18.12 -13.52 7.56
CA PHE A 473 16.74 -13.73 7.14
C PHE A 473 16.25 -12.68 6.13
N ARG A 474 16.59 -11.39 6.33
CA ARG A 474 16.22 -10.32 5.37
C ARG A 474 16.88 -10.52 4.01
N MET A 475 18.16 -10.92 4.01
CA MET A 475 18.88 -11.22 2.77
C MET A 475 18.21 -12.40 2.04
N GLN A 476 17.87 -13.48 2.74
CA GLN A 476 17.17 -14.62 2.15
C GLN A 476 15.82 -14.23 1.53
N CYS A 477 15.01 -13.42 2.23
CA CYS A 477 13.75 -12.90 1.69
C CYS A 477 13.96 -12.10 0.39
N ILE A 478 14.92 -11.17 0.40
CA ILE A 478 15.25 -10.34 -0.76
C ILE A 478 15.78 -11.21 -1.92
N LEU A 479 16.65 -12.16 -1.64
CA LEU A 479 17.24 -13.04 -2.65
C LEU A 479 16.20 -13.95 -3.31
N ILE A 480 15.32 -14.58 -2.51
CA ILE A 480 14.22 -15.40 -3.04
C ILE A 480 13.29 -14.53 -3.88
N ALA A 481 12.86 -13.37 -3.39
CA ALA A 481 12.01 -12.45 -4.16
C ALA A 481 12.69 -11.96 -5.45
N THR A 482 14.00 -11.66 -5.41
CA THR A 482 14.79 -11.29 -6.59
C THR A 482 14.84 -12.41 -7.62
N HIS A 483 14.93 -13.66 -7.17
CA HIS A 483 14.90 -14.82 -8.05
C HIS A 483 13.53 -14.98 -8.73
N VAL A 484 12.41 -14.80 -8.02
CA VAL A 484 11.06 -14.86 -8.61
C VAL A 484 10.83 -13.73 -9.63
N GLU A 485 11.24 -12.50 -9.32
CA GLU A 485 11.13 -11.39 -10.27
C GLU A 485 11.99 -11.62 -11.51
N ALA A 486 13.22 -12.10 -11.33
CA ALA A 486 14.10 -12.43 -12.45
C ALA A 486 13.51 -13.56 -13.31
N PHE A 487 12.93 -14.59 -12.69
CA PHE A 487 12.26 -15.69 -13.39
C PHE A 487 11.12 -15.17 -14.29
N ASN A 488 10.27 -14.30 -13.73
CA ASN A 488 9.19 -13.65 -14.45
C ASN A 488 9.71 -12.82 -15.65
N ILE A 489 10.75 -11.99 -15.44
CA ILE A 489 11.38 -11.20 -16.52
C ILE A 489 11.91 -12.11 -17.64
N ILE A 490 12.62 -13.19 -17.29
CA ILE A 490 13.19 -14.12 -18.26
C ILE A 490 12.10 -14.82 -19.07
N ARG A 491 11.04 -15.34 -18.44
CA ARG A 491 9.94 -16.00 -19.16
C ARG A 491 9.15 -15.05 -20.05
N GLN A 492 8.93 -13.81 -19.61
CA GLN A 492 8.32 -12.77 -20.46
C GLN A 492 9.20 -12.45 -21.68
N LEU A 493 10.51 -12.31 -21.51
CA LEU A 493 11.44 -12.07 -22.63
C LEU A 493 11.53 -13.24 -23.60
N LEU A 494 11.22 -14.47 -23.14
CA LEU A 494 11.15 -15.67 -23.96
C LEU A 494 9.75 -15.91 -24.57
N ASN A 495 8.78 -15.01 -24.33
CA ASN A 495 7.38 -15.16 -24.76
C ASN A 495 6.73 -16.47 -24.26
N MET A 496 7.12 -16.95 -23.08
CA MET A 496 6.55 -18.17 -22.46
C MET A 496 5.29 -17.87 -21.62
N GLU A 497 4.96 -16.60 -21.44
CA GLU A 497 3.76 -16.14 -20.72
C GLU A 497 2.69 -15.67 -21.70
N SER A 498 1.43 -16.02 -21.43
CA SER A 498 0.30 -15.49 -22.19
C SER A 498 0.17 -13.98 -21.93
N MET A 499 -0.05 -13.20 -22.99
CA MET A 499 -0.24 -11.75 -22.86
C MET A 499 -1.44 -11.39 -21.95
N LEU A 500 -2.43 -12.28 -21.84
CA LEU A 500 -3.63 -12.08 -21.01
C LEU A 500 -3.38 -12.33 -19.52
N SER A 501 -2.31 -13.03 -19.15
CA SER A 501 -1.98 -13.41 -17.77
C SER A 501 -0.66 -12.81 -17.26
N LEU A 502 -0.16 -11.76 -17.91
CA LEU A 502 1.09 -11.11 -17.51
C LEU A 502 1.01 -10.56 -16.08
N THR A 503 1.94 -11.01 -15.24
CA THR A 503 2.10 -10.48 -13.88
C THR A 503 3.23 -9.45 -13.84
N ARG A 504 2.94 -8.24 -13.35
CA ARG A 504 3.97 -7.28 -12.92
C ARG A 504 4.21 -7.38 -11.42
N TYR A 505 5.47 -7.19 -11.02
CA TYR A 505 5.88 -7.10 -9.61
C TYR A 505 5.46 -8.30 -8.75
N THR A 506 6.02 -9.47 -9.03
CA THR A 506 5.75 -10.69 -8.26
C THR A 506 6.03 -10.52 -6.75
N SER A 507 6.93 -9.62 -6.37
CA SER A 507 7.23 -9.26 -4.97
C SER A 507 6.03 -8.62 -4.24
N LEU A 508 5.07 -8.07 -4.96
CA LEU A 508 3.84 -7.51 -4.39
C LEU A 508 2.99 -8.60 -3.74
N TYR A 509 2.87 -9.76 -4.41
CA TYR A 509 2.18 -10.92 -3.85
C TYR A 509 2.80 -11.32 -2.51
N LEU A 510 4.14 -11.43 -2.45
CA LEU A 510 4.87 -11.72 -1.22
C LEU A 510 4.63 -10.64 -0.16
N HIS A 511 4.67 -9.37 -0.52
CA HIS A 511 4.39 -8.25 0.40
C HIS A 511 3.00 -8.38 1.04
N LYS A 512 1.97 -8.55 0.22
CA LYS A 512 0.57 -8.66 0.66
C LYS A 512 0.35 -9.92 1.49
N PHE A 513 0.88 -11.04 1.03
CA PHE A 513 0.79 -12.32 1.73
C PHE A 513 1.42 -12.22 3.13
N PHE A 514 2.65 -11.72 3.27
CA PHE A 514 3.27 -11.59 4.61
C PHE A 514 2.63 -10.51 5.49
N LYS A 515 1.81 -9.62 4.93
CA LYS A 515 1.00 -8.68 5.71
C LYS A 515 -0.22 -9.36 6.33
N SER A 516 -0.81 -10.35 5.66
CA SER A 516 -2.01 -11.08 6.13
C SER A 516 -1.74 -12.47 6.69
N VAL A 517 -0.54 -13.04 6.51
CA VAL A 517 -0.24 -14.44 6.87
C VAL A 517 -0.51 -14.77 8.34
N THR A 518 -0.37 -13.77 9.21
CA THR A 518 -0.55 -13.92 10.67
C THR A 518 -2.02 -13.90 11.08
N THR A 519 -2.93 -13.56 10.17
CA THR A 519 -4.38 -13.59 10.38
C THR A 519 -5.06 -14.74 9.62
N LEU A 520 -4.34 -15.47 8.76
CA LEU A 520 -4.88 -16.62 8.04
C LEU A 520 -5.07 -17.83 8.98
N LYS A 521 -6.34 -18.16 9.28
CA LYS A 521 -6.69 -19.34 10.07
C LYS A 521 -6.18 -20.62 9.39
N GLY A 522 -5.64 -21.55 10.16
CA GLY A 522 -5.06 -22.81 9.66
C GLY A 522 -3.61 -22.71 9.15
N ASN A 523 -3.02 -21.51 9.14
CA ASN A 523 -1.59 -21.34 8.92
C ASN A 523 -0.82 -21.50 10.25
N PHE A 524 0.35 -22.15 10.25
CA PHE A 524 1.18 -22.29 11.45
C PHE A 524 1.57 -20.93 12.06
N LEU A 525 1.60 -19.88 11.23
CA LEU A 525 1.99 -18.53 11.62
C LEU A 525 0.86 -17.70 12.25
N TYR A 526 -0.34 -18.28 12.40
CA TYR A 526 -1.50 -17.61 12.99
C TYR A 526 -1.23 -17.15 14.43
N GLU A 527 -1.47 -15.87 14.70
CA GLU A 527 -1.36 -15.20 16.02
C GLU A 527 -0.03 -15.33 16.78
N ASN A 528 1.04 -15.86 16.16
CA ASN A 528 2.32 -16.01 16.84
C ASN A 528 3.14 -14.69 16.79
N PRO A 529 3.44 -14.03 17.93
CA PRO A 529 4.15 -12.74 17.95
C PRO A 529 5.55 -12.78 17.32
N SER A 530 6.29 -13.87 17.50
CA SER A 530 7.61 -14.05 16.89
C SER A 530 7.51 -14.28 15.38
N ALA A 531 6.44 -14.92 14.90
CA ALA A 531 6.14 -15.04 13.46
C ALA A 531 5.80 -13.69 12.83
N ILE A 532 4.95 -12.89 13.50
CA ILE A 532 4.54 -11.55 13.04
C ILE A 532 5.75 -10.68 12.75
N LYS A 533 6.75 -10.70 13.65
CA LYS A 533 7.98 -9.94 13.47
C LYS A 533 8.75 -10.32 12.20
N HIS A 534 8.91 -11.61 11.93
CA HIS A 534 9.64 -12.08 10.75
C HIS A 534 8.83 -11.83 9.47
N ALA A 535 7.53 -12.09 9.49
CA ALA A 535 6.64 -11.81 8.36
C ALA A 535 6.66 -10.32 7.99
N ARG A 536 6.49 -9.41 8.96
CA ARG A 536 6.57 -7.95 8.74
C ARG A 536 7.93 -7.52 8.16
N ALA A 537 9.03 -8.08 8.67
CA ALA A 537 10.37 -7.76 8.18
C ALA A 537 10.60 -8.23 6.73
N CYS A 538 10.12 -9.43 6.38
CA CYS A 538 10.19 -9.97 5.04
C CYS A 538 9.31 -9.14 4.08
N GLY A 539 8.06 -8.90 4.44
CA GLY A 539 7.11 -8.13 3.64
C GLY A 539 7.59 -6.70 3.33
N ARG A 540 8.27 -6.02 4.26
CA ARG A 540 8.88 -4.71 3.98
C ARG A 540 10.13 -4.81 3.10
N ALA A 541 10.94 -5.85 3.28
CA ALA A 541 12.20 -6.01 2.55
C ALA A 541 11.97 -6.30 1.07
N VAL A 542 10.99 -7.15 0.73
CA VAL A 542 10.73 -7.56 -0.67
C VAL A 542 10.29 -6.40 -1.58
N LEU A 543 9.69 -5.33 -1.02
CA LEU A 543 9.33 -4.12 -1.80
C LEU A 543 10.53 -3.38 -2.40
N HIS A 544 11.73 -3.57 -1.86
CA HIS A 544 12.95 -2.94 -2.38
C HIS A 544 13.52 -3.65 -3.61
N VAL A 545 13.11 -4.89 -3.88
CA VAL A 545 13.53 -5.66 -5.06
C VAL A 545 13.04 -5.00 -6.37
N PRO A 546 11.72 -4.80 -6.58
CA PRO A 546 11.24 -4.17 -7.80
C PRO A 546 11.70 -2.71 -7.94
N ALA A 547 11.95 -2.02 -6.81
CA ALA A 547 12.50 -0.67 -6.81
C ALA A 547 13.91 -0.57 -7.44
N VAL A 548 14.68 -1.66 -7.40
CA VAL A 548 15.99 -1.77 -8.05
C VAL A 548 15.85 -2.30 -9.47
N LEU A 549 15.02 -3.32 -9.71
CA LEU A 549 14.90 -3.97 -11.03
C LEU A 549 14.18 -3.13 -12.10
N TYR A 550 13.16 -2.35 -11.71
CA TYR A 550 12.28 -1.64 -12.66
C TYR A 550 12.47 -0.12 -12.63
N ARG A 551 13.64 0.36 -12.19
CA ARG A 551 13.90 1.79 -12.06
C ARG A 551 13.88 2.49 -13.43
N LEU A 552 12.93 3.41 -13.63
CA LEU A 552 12.83 4.19 -14.87
C LEU A 552 13.98 5.22 -14.98
N ASN A 553 14.47 5.39 -16.20
CA ASN A 553 15.45 6.44 -16.51
C ASN A 553 14.79 7.82 -16.46
N ILE A 554 15.57 8.85 -16.12
CA ILE A 554 15.13 10.25 -16.05
C ILE A 554 14.90 10.83 -17.46
N TYR A 555 15.66 10.38 -18.46
CA TYR A 555 15.60 10.92 -19.83
C TYR A 555 14.48 10.30 -20.67
N LEU A 556 14.38 8.96 -20.63
CA LEU A 556 13.34 8.19 -21.31
C LEU A 556 12.65 7.31 -20.27
N ALA A 557 11.53 7.80 -19.75
CA ALA A 557 10.78 7.14 -18.69
C ALA A 557 9.80 6.10 -19.26
N GLU A 558 10.35 5.04 -19.87
CA GLU A 558 9.57 3.92 -20.41
C GLU A 558 9.82 2.63 -19.63
N THR A 559 8.83 1.74 -19.62
CA THR A 559 8.98 0.40 -19.05
C THR A 559 9.94 -0.43 -19.89
N PHE A 560 10.85 -1.14 -19.24
CA PHE A 560 11.78 -2.06 -19.89
C PHE A 560 11.78 -3.43 -19.20
N LEU A 561 12.14 -4.47 -19.95
CA LEU A 561 12.44 -5.78 -19.42
C LEU A 561 13.94 -6.07 -19.61
N SER A 562 14.69 -6.04 -18.51
CA SER A 562 16.13 -6.32 -18.45
C SER A 562 16.53 -6.60 -17.01
N LEU A 563 17.54 -7.46 -16.80
CA LEU A 563 18.05 -7.79 -15.47
C LEU A 563 19.08 -6.79 -14.94
N TYR A 564 19.54 -5.82 -15.75
CA TYR A 564 20.59 -4.87 -15.32
C TYR A 564 20.23 -3.40 -15.50
N LEU A 565 19.32 -3.05 -16.42
CA LEU A 565 18.98 -1.64 -16.69
C LEU A 565 18.41 -0.93 -15.46
N GLY A 566 17.69 -1.65 -14.59
CA GLY A 566 17.20 -1.11 -13.34
C GLY A 566 18.31 -0.58 -12.43
N ILE A 567 19.37 -1.37 -12.21
CA ILE A 567 20.51 -0.88 -11.42
C ILE A 567 21.17 0.29 -12.14
N SER A 568 21.36 0.22 -13.47
CA SER A 568 21.98 1.30 -14.22
C SER A 568 21.25 2.63 -14.05
N ASN A 569 19.92 2.61 -14.14
CA ASN A 569 19.08 3.79 -13.97
C ASN A 569 19.03 4.27 -12.52
N LEU A 570 19.18 3.36 -11.55
CA LEU A 570 19.19 3.69 -10.12
C LEU A 570 20.44 4.45 -9.71
N VAL A 571 21.61 4.03 -10.21
CA VAL A 571 22.90 4.63 -9.86
C VAL A 571 23.45 5.57 -10.94
N SER A 572 22.71 5.76 -12.02
CA SER A 572 23.09 6.61 -13.17
C SER A 572 24.45 6.24 -13.78
N SER A 573 24.76 4.94 -13.87
CA SER A 573 26.02 4.44 -14.42
C SER A 573 25.86 3.03 -14.99
N ASN A 574 26.67 2.65 -15.97
CA ASN A 574 26.62 1.30 -16.56
C ASN A 574 27.55 0.33 -15.83
N PRO A 575 27.20 -0.97 -15.71
CA PRO A 575 28.06 -1.99 -15.06
C PRO A 575 29.47 -2.09 -15.64
N SER A 576 29.64 -1.80 -16.93
CA SER A 576 30.94 -1.79 -17.61
C SER A 576 31.80 -0.56 -17.30
N SER A 577 31.21 0.50 -16.72
CA SER A 577 31.89 1.75 -16.39
C SER A 577 32.91 1.55 -15.25
N PRO A 578 34.08 2.19 -15.30
CA PRO A 578 35.03 2.21 -14.17
C PRO A 578 34.47 2.96 -12.95
N PHE A 579 33.42 3.77 -13.12
CA PHE A 579 32.80 4.56 -12.05
C PHE A 579 31.63 3.85 -11.35
N PHE A 580 31.25 2.65 -11.83
CA PHE A 580 30.01 2.00 -11.40
C PHE A 580 29.96 1.72 -9.90
N GLU A 581 31.03 1.20 -9.32
CA GLU A 581 31.11 0.83 -7.91
C GLU A 581 31.07 2.06 -7.00
N TYR A 582 31.70 3.16 -7.41
CA TYR A 582 31.61 4.43 -6.71
C TYR A 582 30.19 5.01 -6.78
N ALA A 583 29.52 4.93 -7.94
CA ALA A 583 28.14 5.38 -8.08
C ALA A 583 27.18 4.58 -7.16
N VAL A 584 27.37 3.25 -7.07
CA VAL A 584 26.65 2.39 -6.12
C VAL A 584 26.91 2.82 -4.67
N ILE A 585 28.18 3.02 -4.28
CA ILE A 585 28.52 3.41 -2.91
C ILE A 585 27.96 4.79 -2.56
N GLU A 586 28.05 5.78 -3.44
CA GLU A 586 27.53 7.13 -3.19
C GLU A 586 26.00 7.15 -3.10
N PHE A 587 25.32 6.34 -3.91
CA PHE A 587 23.88 6.10 -3.75
C PHE A 587 23.55 5.53 -2.36
N LEU A 588 24.35 4.56 -1.89
CA LEU A 588 24.18 3.97 -0.55
C LEU A 588 24.53 4.96 0.57
N VAL A 589 25.54 5.83 0.39
CA VAL A 589 25.91 6.90 1.34
C VAL A 589 24.77 7.90 1.50
N TYR A 590 24.11 8.28 0.40
CA TYR A 590 22.95 9.17 0.44
C TYR A 590 21.84 8.61 1.34
N TYR A 591 21.51 7.32 1.20
CA TYR A 591 20.54 6.68 2.08
C TYR A 591 21.09 6.44 3.48
N PHE A 592 22.37 6.10 3.66
CA PHE A 592 22.93 5.94 5.01
C PHE A 592 22.80 7.23 5.84
N ASN A 593 23.02 8.40 5.22
CA ASN A 593 22.92 9.69 5.87
C ASN A 593 21.47 10.09 6.20
N LYS A 594 20.51 9.76 5.31
CA LYS A 594 19.09 10.15 5.47
C LYS A 594 18.25 9.11 6.19
N ASP A 595 18.38 7.87 5.75
CA ASP A 595 17.60 6.72 6.16
C ASP A 595 18.42 5.40 6.18
N PRO A 596 19.13 5.10 7.29
CA PRO A 596 19.94 3.89 7.44
C PRO A 596 19.21 2.54 7.24
N GLU A 597 17.89 2.49 7.45
CA GLU A 597 17.11 1.27 7.19
C GLU A 597 17.05 1.00 5.69
N LYS A 598 16.70 2.03 4.90
CA LYS A 598 16.70 1.94 3.44
C LYS A 598 18.08 1.62 2.88
N TYR A 599 19.15 2.16 3.46
CA TYR A 599 20.53 1.81 3.09
C TYR A 599 20.75 0.30 3.10
N LEU A 600 20.37 -0.40 4.18
CA LEU A 600 20.56 -1.86 4.25
C LEU A 600 19.72 -2.60 3.23
N LEU A 601 18.46 -2.23 3.08
CA LEU A 601 17.55 -2.91 2.14
C LEU A 601 17.99 -2.72 0.69
N TYR A 602 18.47 -1.52 0.32
CA TYR A 602 19.05 -1.28 -1.00
C TYR A 602 20.38 -2.01 -1.20
N LEU A 603 21.26 -2.06 -0.19
CA LEU A 603 22.51 -2.83 -0.28
C LEU A 603 22.21 -4.31 -0.57
N PHE A 604 21.28 -4.92 0.16
CA PHE A 604 20.90 -6.31 -0.06
C PHE A 604 20.26 -6.52 -1.43
N SER A 605 19.40 -5.60 -1.87
CA SER A 605 18.72 -5.70 -3.17
C SER A 605 19.69 -5.57 -4.34
N ILE A 606 20.60 -4.59 -4.31
CA ILE A 606 21.63 -4.39 -5.36
C ILE A 606 22.54 -5.62 -5.46
N VAL A 607 23.04 -6.12 -4.33
CA VAL A 607 23.90 -7.30 -4.30
C VAL A 607 23.15 -8.55 -4.79
N SER A 608 21.89 -8.74 -4.38
CA SER A 608 21.07 -9.87 -4.82
C SER A 608 20.83 -9.84 -6.33
N VAL A 609 20.58 -8.67 -6.92
CA VAL A 609 20.42 -8.53 -8.38
C VAL A 609 21.74 -8.79 -9.12
N LEU A 610 22.90 -8.42 -8.58
CA LEU A 610 24.18 -8.78 -9.19
C LEU A 610 24.41 -10.30 -9.17
N TYR A 611 24.12 -10.98 -8.06
CA TYR A 611 24.20 -12.45 -8.00
C TYR A 611 23.17 -13.14 -8.89
N ILE A 612 21.95 -12.60 -9.02
CA ILE A 612 20.93 -13.20 -9.89
C ILE A 612 21.32 -13.11 -11.36
N ASN A 613 21.98 -12.02 -11.77
CA ASN A 613 22.57 -11.90 -13.10
C ASN A 613 23.60 -13.03 -13.34
N MET A 614 24.50 -13.28 -12.38
CA MET A 614 25.48 -14.37 -12.48
C MET A 614 24.79 -15.74 -12.60
N TYR A 615 23.81 -16.01 -11.73
CA TYR A 615 23.10 -17.28 -11.69
C TYR A 615 22.37 -17.55 -13.02
N TYR A 616 21.54 -16.63 -13.52
CA TYR A 616 20.78 -16.85 -14.75
C TYR A 616 21.70 -16.92 -15.97
N TYR A 617 22.78 -16.13 -16.03
CA TYR A 617 23.74 -16.21 -17.12
C TYR A 617 24.42 -17.59 -17.17
N GLU A 618 24.91 -18.10 -16.03
CA GLU A 618 25.56 -19.41 -15.93
C GLU A 618 24.58 -20.56 -16.25
N GLN A 619 23.35 -20.53 -15.70
CA GLN A 619 22.34 -21.57 -15.94
C GLN A 619 21.89 -21.60 -17.41
N LEU A 620 21.59 -20.45 -18.01
CA LEU A 620 21.13 -20.38 -19.39
C LEU A 620 22.25 -20.76 -20.37
N PHE A 621 23.46 -20.23 -20.19
CA PHE A 621 24.60 -20.55 -21.04
C PHE A 621 24.91 -22.06 -21.08
N CYS A 622 24.82 -22.73 -19.93
CA CYS A 622 25.22 -24.14 -19.81
C CYS A 622 24.12 -25.15 -20.08
N HIS A 623 22.85 -24.80 -19.86
CA HIS A 623 21.75 -25.77 -19.90
C HIS A 623 20.60 -25.40 -20.86
N HIS A 624 20.53 -24.14 -21.32
CA HIS A 624 19.44 -23.60 -22.15
C HIS A 624 20.00 -22.70 -23.27
N LYS A 625 20.84 -23.28 -24.13
CA LYS A 625 21.67 -22.52 -25.10
C LYS A 625 20.86 -21.68 -26.09
N GLU A 626 19.72 -22.19 -26.56
CA GLU A 626 18.85 -21.47 -27.50
C GLU A 626 18.25 -20.21 -26.86
N GLN A 627 17.74 -20.36 -25.64
CA GLN A 627 17.21 -19.27 -24.83
C GLN A 627 18.32 -18.26 -24.47
N PHE A 628 19.55 -18.75 -24.23
CA PHE A 628 20.68 -17.90 -23.91
C PHE A 628 21.02 -16.92 -25.03
N GLU A 629 21.04 -17.36 -26.30
CA GLU A 629 21.38 -16.46 -27.43
C GLU A 629 20.39 -15.30 -27.56
N LEU A 630 19.10 -15.54 -27.28
CA LEU A 630 18.06 -14.50 -27.26
C LEU A 630 18.25 -13.50 -26.11
N LEU A 631 18.70 -13.98 -24.95
CA LEU A 631 18.72 -13.21 -23.70
C LEU A 631 20.09 -12.64 -23.33
N ARG A 632 21.17 -13.03 -24.01
CA ARG A 632 22.56 -12.67 -23.69
C ARG A 632 22.76 -11.17 -23.47
N SER A 633 22.07 -10.33 -24.25
CA SER A 633 22.15 -8.86 -24.18
C SER A 633 21.42 -8.23 -22.99
N LYS A 634 20.61 -9.01 -22.25
CA LYS A 634 19.77 -8.55 -21.14
C LYS A 634 20.36 -8.83 -19.75
N MET A 635 21.56 -9.39 -19.70
CA MET A 635 22.25 -9.82 -18.47
C MET A 635 23.69 -9.28 -18.40
N ILE A 636 24.22 -9.20 -17.17
CA ILE A 636 25.65 -8.90 -16.92
C ILE A 636 26.45 -10.21 -16.93
N HIS A 637 27.61 -10.20 -17.60
CA HIS A 637 28.53 -11.34 -17.59
C HIS A 637 29.03 -11.67 -16.16
N PRO A 638 29.11 -12.96 -15.76
CA PRO A 638 29.49 -13.36 -14.40
C PRO A 638 30.79 -12.73 -13.89
N ASN A 639 31.85 -12.73 -14.69
CA ASN A 639 33.14 -12.11 -14.30
C ASN A 639 33.04 -10.60 -14.05
N ILE A 640 32.18 -9.88 -14.77
CA ILE A 640 31.98 -8.43 -14.57
C ILE A 640 31.26 -8.22 -13.23
N ALA A 641 30.19 -8.97 -12.99
CA ALA A 641 29.44 -8.91 -11.73
C ALA A 641 30.32 -9.28 -10.52
N ASP A 642 31.15 -10.32 -10.64
CA ASP A 642 32.08 -10.74 -9.58
C ASP A 642 33.11 -9.66 -9.25
N ARG A 643 33.72 -9.04 -10.27
CA ARG A 643 34.62 -7.88 -10.08
C ARG A 643 33.93 -6.71 -9.39
N ILE A 644 32.70 -6.38 -9.80
CA ILE A 644 31.89 -5.32 -9.17
C ILE A 644 31.66 -5.64 -7.69
N LEU A 645 31.28 -6.89 -7.36
CA LEU A 645 31.01 -7.31 -5.99
C LEU A 645 32.26 -7.24 -5.10
N GLU A 646 33.40 -7.73 -5.58
CA GLU A 646 34.67 -7.64 -4.83
C GLU A 646 35.15 -6.19 -4.68
N ASN A 647 34.95 -5.34 -5.71
CA ASN A 647 35.25 -3.91 -5.64
C ASN A 647 34.37 -3.18 -4.62
N ILE A 648 33.05 -3.43 -4.60
CA ILE A 648 32.13 -2.87 -3.60
C ILE A 648 32.55 -3.32 -2.19
N LYS A 649 32.85 -4.61 -2.02
CA LYS A 649 33.32 -5.18 -0.75
C LYS A 649 34.61 -4.51 -0.29
N SER A 650 35.56 -4.27 -1.20
CA SER A 650 36.82 -3.56 -0.92
C SER A 650 36.58 -2.09 -0.56
N LEU A 651 35.76 -1.37 -1.33
CA LEU A 651 35.40 0.03 -1.07
C LEU A 651 34.76 0.20 0.31
N MET A 652 33.88 -0.71 0.73
CA MET A 652 33.30 -0.66 2.08
C MET A 652 34.33 -0.82 3.22
N LYS A 653 35.53 -1.36 2.95
CA LYS A 653 36.63 -1.41 3.93
C LYS A 653 37.45 -0.13 3.99
N ASN A 654 37.28 0.79 3.04
CA ASN A 654 37.97 2.07 3.04
C ASN A 654 37.64 2.85 4.34
N PRO A 655 38.62 3.55 4.96
CA PRO A 655 38.40 4.37 6.15
C PRO A 655 37.16 5.27 6.09
N ARG A 656 36.86 5.86 4.92
CA ARG A 656 35.69 6.73 4.72
C ARG A 656 34.36 6.00 4.97
N TYR A 657 34.24 4.76 4.47
CA TYR A 657 32.99 3.99 4.50
C TYR A 657 32.92 2.95 5.64
N THR A 658 33.93 2.91 6.51
CA THR A 658 33.99 1.94 7.62
C THR A 658 32.79 2.07 8.58
N LYS A 659 32.22 3.28 8.72
CA LYS A 659 30.98 3.50 9.48
C LYS A 659 29.77 2.77 8.87
N MET A 660 29.64 2.75 7.55
CA MET A 660 28.60 1.99 6.84
C MET A 660 28.81 0.49 7.03
N ARG A 661 30.03 0.01 6.83
CA ARG A 661 30.36 -1.42 7.01
C ARG A 661 30.10 -1.90 8.44
N SER A 662 30.54 -1.13 9.44
CA SER A 662 30.28 -1.47 10.85
C SER A 662 28.81 -1.40 11.24
N PHE A 663 28.01 -0.57 10.56
CA PHE A 663 26.56 -0.58 10.69
C PHE A 663 25.96 -1.87 10.13
N TYR A 664 26.31 -2.22 8.90
CA TYR A 664 25.87 -3.46 8.24
C TYR A 664 26.17 -4.71 9.08
N LEU A 665 27.40 -4.85 9.59
CA LEU A 665 27.82 -6.01 10.38
C LEU A 665 27.10 -6.15 11.74
N LYS A 666 26.39 -5.12 12.22
CA LYS A 666 25.57 -5.22 13.44
C LYS A 666 24.26 -5.98 13.21
N PHE A 667 23.76 -5.98 11.97
CA PHE A 667 22.47 -6.54 11.59
C PHE A 667 22.60 -7.81 10.77
N GLU A 668 23.71 -7.95 10.03
CA GLU A 668 23.89 -9.02 9.07
C GLU A 668 25.30 -9.63 9.18
N ASN A 669 25.46 -10.87 8.74
CA ASN A 669 26.76 -11.55 8.68
C ASN A 669 27.50 -11.19 7.39
N ASP A 670 28.83 -11.31 7.35
CA ASP A 670 29.65 -11.03 6.16
C ASP A 670 29.46 -12.03 4.99
N ASN A 671 28.39 -12.84 5.06
CA ASN A 671 28.00 -13.82 4.06
C ASN A 671 27.41 -13.17 2.79
N LEU A 672 27.08 -11.87 2.84
CA LEU A 672 26.49 -11.15 1.70
C LEU A 672 27.37 -11.22 0.45
N PHE A 673 28.70 -11.24 0.59
CA PHE A 673 29.65 -11.27 -0.52
C PHE A 673 30.25 -12.66 -0.77
N ASP A 674 29.67 -13.72 -0.20
CA ASP A 674 30.10 -15.10 -0.41
C ASP A 674 29.20 -15.78 -1.46
N LYS A 675 29.70 -15.91 -2.69
CA LYS A 675 28.98 -16.55 -3.81
C LYS A 675 28.42 -17.92 -3.42
N ARG A 676 29.19 -18.73 -2.66
CA ARG A 676 28.79 -20.11 -2.34
C ARG A 676 27.55 -20.14 -1.47
N LYS A 677 27.51 -19.33 -0.42
CA LYS A 677 26.38 -19.25 0.51
C LYS A 677 25.13 -18.67 -0.14
N VAL A 678 25.30 -17.68 -1.02
CA VAL A 678 24.20 -17.09 -1.77
C VAL A 678 23.62 -18.11 -2.75
N PHE A 679 24.47 -18.80 -3.51
CA PHE A 679 24.02 -19.82 -4.48
C PHE A 679 23.40 -21.04 -3.79
N GLU A 680 23.86 -21.44 -2.60
CA GLU A 680 23.25 -22.50 -1.81
C GLU A 680 21.77 -22.20 -1.50
N VAL A 681 21.43 -20.94 -1.18
CA VAL A 681 20.03 -20.53 -0.96
C VAL A 681 19.22 -20.66 -2.24
N LEU A 682 19.76 -20.26 -3.39
CA LEU A 682 19.10 -20.39 -4.70
C LEU A 682 18.87 -21.85 -5.06
N TYR A 683 19.89 -22.71 -4.95
CA TYR A 683 19.75 -24.14 -5.23
C TYR A 683 18.75 -24.83 -4.29
N THR A 684 18.75 -24.46 -3.00
CA THR A 684 17.79 -24.97 -2.01
C THR A 684 16.35 -24.50 -2.29
N PHE A 685 16.20 -23.36 -2.98
CA PHE A 685 14.91 -22.88 -3.45
C PHE A 685 14.46 -23.66 -4.69
N ASP A 686 15.32 -23.81 -5.71
CA ASP A 686 15.03 -24.57 -6.93
C ASP A 686 14.67 -26.04 -6.64
N GLU A 687 15.37 -26.67 -5.69
CA GLU A 687 15.07 -28.03 -5.22
C GLU A 687 13.69 -28.11 -4.56
N PHE A 688 13.33 -27.10 -3.75
CA PHE A 688 12.02 -27.03 -3.13
C PHE A 688 10.91 -26.76 -4.15
N LEU A 689 11.22 -25.96 -5.16
CA LEU A 689 10.34 -25.63 -6.27
C LEU A 689 10.07 -26.83 -7.19
N SER A 690 11.01 -27.77 -7.27
CA SER A 690 10.84 -29.03 -7.99
C SER A 690 10.02 -30.08 -7.21
N ASN A 691 9.62 -29.81 -5.97
CA ASN A 691 8.85 -30.74 -5.14
C ASN A 691 7.33 -30.64 -5.45
N THR A 692 6.73 -31.75 -5.87
CA THR A 692 5.30 -31.86 -6.23
C THR A 692 4.34 -31.50 -5.08
N ASP A 693 4.69 -31.82 -3.84
CA ASP A 693 3.85 -31.54 -2.67
C ASP A 693 3.76 -30.03 -2.37
N ALA A 694 4.82 -29.29 -2.67
CA ALA A 694 4.85 -27.83 -2.53
C ALA A 694 3.98 -27.18 -3.60
N GLN A 695 4.06 -27.65 -4.85
CA GLN A 695 3.27 -27.14 -5.97
C GLN A 695 1.76 -27.38 -5.79
N GLN A 696 1.35 -28.55 -5.27
CA GLN A 696 -0.07 -28.85 -5.05
C GLN A 696 -0.70 -27.99 -3.95
N LYS A 697 0.03 -27.68 -2.88
CA LYS A 697 -0.48 -26.84 -1.78
C LYS A 697 -0.67 -25.36 -2.18
N VAL A 698 0.05 -24.90 -3.20
CA VAL A 698 -0.04 -23.52 -3.70
C VAL A 698 -1.35 -23.26 -4.44
N LYS A 699 -1.80 -24.21 -5.28
CA LYS A 699 -3.07 -24.10 -6.02
C LYS A 699 -4.31 -23.95 -5.13
N MET A 700 -4.20 -24.27 -3.83
CA MET A 700 -5.29 -24.12 -2.85
C MET A 700 -5.27 -22.80 -2.07
N GLN A 701 -4.26 -21.94 -2.26
CA GLN A 701 -4.02 -20.72 -1.44
C GLN A 701 -4.11 -19.41 -2.26
N GLU A 702 -4.49 -19.47 -3.53
CA GLU A 702 -4.27 -18.40 -4.53
C GLU A 702 -5.18 -17.16 -4.45
N GLU A 703 -6.09 -17.04 -3.49
CA GLU A 703 -6.97 -15.86 -3.39
C GLU A 703 -6.35 -14.71 -2.59
N VAL A 704 -5.34 -14.04 -3.17
CA VAL A 704 -4.90 -12.71 -2.72
C VAL A 704 -5.19 -11.68 -3.82
N SER A 705 -6.45 -11.57 -4.22
CA SER A 705 -6.92 -10.51 -5.12
C SER A 705 -7.32 -9.25 -4.32
N ASP A 706 -7.25 -8.09 -4.97
CA ASP A 706 -7.79 -6.84 -4.41
C ASP A 706 -9.27 -6.61 -4.70
N GLU A 707 -9.86 -7.47 -5.51
CA GLU A 707 -11.25 -7.38 -5.93
C GLU A 707 -12.17 -8.08 -4.96
N SER A 708 -13.33 -7.48 -4.74
CA SER A 708 -14.46 -8.16 -4.11
C SER A 708 -15.05 -9.15 -5.11
N PHE A 709 -15.17 -10.40 -4.72
CA PHE A 709 -16.01 -11.36 -5.45
C PHE A 709 -17.44 -11.18 -4.97
N ASP A 710 -18.23 -10.46 -5.77
CA ASP A 710 -19.64 -10.22 -5.45
C ASP A 710 -20.44 -11.52 -5.59
N LEU A 711 -21.35 -11.75 -4.66
CA LEU A 711 -22.25 -12.90 -4.66
C LEU A 711 -23.47 -12.57 -5.52
N ASP A 712 -23.91 -13.55 -6.31
CA ASP A 712 -25.16 -13.44 -7.05
C ASP A 712 -26.32 -13.19 -6.07
N SER A 713 -27.15 -12.19 -6.36
CA SER A 713 -28.34 -11.90 -5.57
C SER A 713 -29.57 -11.77 -6.48
N SER A 714 -30.62 -12.54 -6.16
CA SER A 714 -31.89 -12.57 -6.90
C SER A 714 -32.93 -11.60 -6.34
N ASN A 715 -32.45 -10.49 -5.78
CA ASN A 715 -33.23 -9.59 -4.95
C ASN A 715 -34.13 -8.64 -5.72
N ASP A 716 -35.27 -8.34 -5.10
CA ASP A 716 -36.22 -7.34 -5.58
C ASP A 716 -35.61 -5.93 -5.64
N GLY A 717 -35.95 -5.22 -6.69
CA GLY A 717 -35.57 -3.83 -6.94
C GLY A 717 -36.47 -3.23 -8.01
N ILE A 718 -36.44 -1.91 -8.17
CA ILE A 718 -37.14 -1.25 -9.29
C ILE A 718 -36.55 -1.76 -10.61
N GLY A 719 -37.39 -2.38 -11.45
CA GLY A 719 -36.96 -3.04 -12.69
C GLY A 719 -36.43 -4.47 -12.52
N PHE A 720 -36.44 -5.01 -11.29
CA PHE A 720 -35.99 -6.37 -10.97
C PHE A 720 -37.07 -7.22 -10.28
N ARG A 721 -38.25 -6.66 -10.01
CA ARG A 721 -39.39 -7.44 -9.50
C ARG A 721 -39.97 -8.31 -10.59
N LYS A 722 -40.46 -9.50 -10.22
CA LYS A 722 -41.15 -10.39 -11.17
C LYS A 722 -42.31 -9.67 -11.87
N GLU A 723 -43.06 -8.83 -11.15
CA GLU A 723 -44.17 -8.07 -11.73
C GLU A 723 -43.71 -6.98 -12.71
N ASP A 724 -42.48 -6.45 -12.58
CA ASP A 724 -41.93 -5.42 -13.49
C ASP A 724 -41.43 -6.03 -14.81
N ILE A 725 -40.88 -7.26 -14.78
CA ILE A 725 -40.29 -7.95 -15.93
C ILE A 725 -41.35 -8.31 -17.00
N PHE A 726 -42.59 -8.62 -16.58
CA PHE A 726 -43.69 -8.93 -17.52
C PHE A 726 -44.16 -7.72 -18.33
N PHE A 727 -43.94 -6.48 -17.84
CA PHE A 727 -44.33 -5.26 -18.56
C PHE A 727 -43.31 -4.83 -19.63
N GLU A 728 -42.07 -5.32 -19.59
CA GLU A 728 -41.08 -5.06 -20.65
C GLU A 728 -41.29 -5.97 -21.88
N SER A 729 -41.85 -7.17 -21.71
CA SER A 729 -42.15 -8.08 -22.83
C SER A 729 -43.35 -7.68 -23.70
N GLU A 730 -44.21 -6.76 -23.25
CA GLU A 730 -45.44 -6.37 -23.98
C GLU A 730 -45.37 -4.97 -24.62
N GLN A 731 -44.24 -4.26 -24.53
CA GLN A 731 -44.02 -3.04 -25.33
C GLN A 731 -43.41 -3.39 -26.69
N GLY A 732 -44.31 -3.60 -27.65
CA GLY A 732 -44.09 -4.08 -29.02
C GLY A 732 -42.83 -3.60 -29.72
N SER A 733 -41.98 -4.57 -30.08
CA SER A 733 -41.21 -4.53 -31.33
C SER A 733 -42.17 -4.79 -32.49
N MET A 734 -42.29 -3.83 -33.40
CA MET A 734 -42.94 -4.02 -34.69
C MET A 734 -41.83 -4.28 -35.72
N ASP A 735 -41.86 -5.50 -36.29
CA ASP A 735 -41.19 -6.01 -37.50
C ASP A 735 -39.63 -6.09 -37.48
N SER A 736 -38.96 -7.22 -37.74
CA SER A 736 -39.16 -8.34 -38.70
C SER A 736 -38.31 -9.53 -38.22
N ILE A 737 -38.83 -10.77 -38.06
CA ILE A 737 -39.05 -11.87 -39.03
C ILE A 737 -37.77 -12.43 -39.68
N ASP A 738 -37.48 -13.69 -39.28
CA ASP A 738 -36.76 -14.82 -39.91
C ASP A 738 -35.27 -14.65 -40.28
N GLU A 739 -34.36 -15.61 -40.07
CA GLU A 739 -34.48 -17.05 -40.32
C GLU A 739 -33.39 -17.82 -39.53
N LEU A 740 -33.75 -19.00 -39.03
CA LEU A 740 -32.85 -20.03 -38.50
C LEU A 740 -32.17 -20.75 -39.68
N ASP A 741 -30.86 -21.00 -39.57
CA ASP A 741 -30.27 -22.21 -40.15
C ASP A 741 -29.03 -22.67 -39.38
N GLU A 742 -29.07 -23.92 -38.91
CA GLU A 742 -27.92 -24.68 -38.41
C GLU A 742 -27.24 -25.39 -39.59
N SER A 743 -25.90 -25.33 -39.68
CA SER A 743 -25.07 -26.54 -39.88
C SER A 743 -23.54 -26.28 -39.98
N LEU A 744 -22.82 -27.09 -39.20
CA LEU A 744 -21.56 -27.81 -39.46
C LEU A 744 -20.19 -27.06 -39.57
N GLU A 745 -19.37 -27.38 -38.57
CA GLU A 745 -17.93 -27.62 -38.55
C GLU A 745 -17.01 -27.02 -39.64
N GLY A 746 -16.15 -26.11 -39.21
CA GLY A 746 -14.90 -25.72 -39.86
C GLY A 746 -14.22 -24.63 -39.04
N VAL A 747 -12.94 -24.82 -38.71
CA VAL A 747 -12.14 -23.88 -37.88
C VAL A 747 -12.12 -22.49 -38.55
N ASP A 748 -12.87 -21.55 -37.98
CA ASP A 748 -13.15 -20.26 -38.62
C ASP A 748 -12.34 -19.11 -38.01
N SER A 749 -11.66 -18.37 -38.88
CA SER A 749 -11.07 -17.04 -38.68
C SER A 749 -11.98 -16.03 -37.96
N ASN A 750 -13.29 -16.30 -37.93
CA ASN A 750 -14.27 -15.56 -37.13
C ASN A 750 -14.11 -15.72 -35.62
N GLN A 751 -13.37 -16.69 -35.07
CA GLN A 751 -13.11 -16.75 -33.62
C GLN A 751 -12.13 -15.65 -33.16
N GLN A 752 -11.15 -15.25 -33.98
CA GLN A 752 -10.29 -14.10 -33.69
C GLN A 752 -11.04 -12.76 -33.82
N LYS A 753 -11.98 -12.66 -34.77
CA LYS A 753 -12.88 -11.50 -34.87
C LYS A 753 -13.90 -11.46 -33.73
N LYS A 754 -14.47 -12.60 -33.31
CA LYS A 754 -15.35 -12.70 -32.15
C LYS A 754 -14.64 -12.41 -30.84
N ALA A 755 -13.35 -12.74 -30.69
CA ALA A 755 -12.55 -12.34 -29.53
C ALA A 755 -12.28 -10.82 -29.51
N ALA A 756 -12.04 -10.21 -30.68
CA ALA A 756 -11.90 -8.76 -30.82
C ALA A 756 -13.23 -8.01 -30.65
N GLU A 757 -14.37 -8.62 -31.01
CA GLU A 757 -15.72 -8.12 -30.72
C GLU A 757 -16.10 -8.32 -29.25
N TYR A 758 -15.70 -9.42 -28.62
CA TYR A 758 -15.81 -9.61 -27.17
C TYR A 758 -15.05 -8.54 -26.40
N LEU A 759 -13.84 -8.17 -26.84
CA LEU A 759 -13.06 -7.06 -26.28
C LEU A 759 -13.68 -5.66 -26.50
N LYS A 760 -14.66 -5.54 -27.39
CA LYS A 760 -15.48 -4.33 -27.59
C LYS A 760 -16.81 -4.39 -26.81
N LEU A 761 -17.25 -5.59 -26.41
CA LEU A 761 -18.43 -5.84 -25.56
C LEU A 761 -18.10 -5.76 -24.07
N VAL A 762 -16.82 -5.82 -23.69
CA VAL A 762 -16.34 -5.46 -22.36
C VAL A 762 -16.59 -3.95 -22.15
N PRO A 763 -17.47 -3.54 -21.20
CA PRO A 763 -17.74 -2.14 -20.92
C PRO A 763 -16.43 -1.41 -20.62
N ASP A 764 -16.29 -0.15 -21.09
CA ASP A 764 -15.11 0.67 -20.80
C ASP A 764 -14.85 0.87 -19.30
N GLU A 765 -15.82 0.54 -18.44
CA GLU A 765 -15.68 0.50 -16.98
C GLU A 765 -14.76 -0.62 -16.48
N GLU A 766 -14.72 -1.81 -17.09
CA GLU A 766 -13.76 -2.86 -16.74
C GLU A 766 -12.34 -2.50 -17.18
N LYS A 767 -12.21 -1.77 -18.30
CA LYS A 767 -10.93 -1.18 -18.74
C LYS A 767 -10.50 -0.01 -17.85
N ALA A 768 -11.43 0.81 -17.36
CA ALA A 768 -11.16 1.87 -16.40
C ALA A 768 -10.70 1.31 -15.04
N GLN A 769 -11.31 0.21 -14.57
CA GLN A 769 -10.86 -0.49 -13.36
C GLN A 769 -9.47 -1.11 -13.52
N LEU A 770 -9.12 -1.68 -14.68
CA LEU A 770 -7.75 -2.16 -14.97
C LEU A 770 -6.71 -1.03 -15.00
N VAL A 771 -7.10 0.16 -15.47
CA VAL A 771 -6.24 1.36 -15.46
C VAL A 771 -6.06 1.90 -14.04
N ASP A 772 -7.10 1.93 -13.21
CA ASP A 772 -7.02 2.37 -11.81
C ASP A 772 -6.30 1.38 -10.89
N ARG A 773 -6.45 0.06 -11.10
CA ARG A 773 -5.70 -1.00 -10.39
C ARG A 773 -4.20 -0.83 -10.54
N ASN A 774 -3.75 -0.60 -11.78
CA ASN A 774 -2.35 -0.33 -12.05
C ASN A 774 -1.91 0.99 -11.43
N LYS A 775 -2.75 2.02 -11.40
CA LYS A 775 -2.42 3.34 -10.86
C LYS A 775 -2.25 3.34 -9.34
N GLU A 776 -3.09 2.64 -8.57
CA GLU A 776 -2.94 2.51 -7.12
C GLU A 776 -1.71 1.67 -6.74
N LEU A 777 -1.48 0.57 -7.47
CA LEU A 777 -0.30 -0.29 -7.35
C LEU A 777 1.00 0.43 -7.73
N GLU A 778 0.93 1.23 -8.80
CA GLU A 778 2.00 2.12 -9.20
C GLU A 778 2.18 3.20 -8.14
N LEU A 779 1.14 3.76 -7.49
CA LEU A 779 1.25 4.76 -6.40
C LEU A 779 1.93 4.25 -5.12
N GLU A 780 1.72 3.00 -4.74
CA GLU A 780 2.47 2.38 -3.63
C GLU A 780 3.95 2.18 -3.99
N LEU A 781 4.23 1.70 -5.20
CA LEU A 781 5.58 1.46 -5.70
C LEU A 781 6.29 2.75 -6.19
N TYR A 782 5.56 3.79 -6.56
CA TYR A 782 6.02 5.11 -7.06
C TYR A 782 6.85 5.83 -5.99
N LYS A 783 6.55 5.56 -4.71
CA LYS A 783 7.35 6.01 -3.55
C LYS A 783 8.77 5.44 -3.57
N TYR A 784 9.00 4.32 -4.25
CA TYR A 784 10.26 3.57 -4.28
C TYR A 784 10.93 3.57 -5.66
N ILE A 785 10.16 3.53 -6.75
CA ILE A 785 10.61 3.53 -8.15
C ILE A 785 10.96 4.96 -8.64
N GLY A 786 10.52 6.01 -7.94
CA GLY A 786 10.90 7.41 -8.20
C GLY A 786 10.04 8.08 -9.27
N THR A 787 9.94 9.41 -9.20
CA THR A 787 9.15 10.22 -10.13
C THR A 787 9.98 10.70 -11.33
N PRO A 788 9.43 10.71 -12.55
CA PRO A 788 9.77 11.76 -13.49
C PRO A 788 9.22 13.04 -12.89
N LYS A 789 10.08 13.93 -12.40
CA LYS A 789 9.64 15.31 -12.25
C LYS A 789 9.31 15.78 -13.66
N GLN A 790 8.04 16.02 -13.96
CA GLN A 790 7.69 17.05 -14.91
C GLN A 790 8.13 18.37 -14.28
N THR A 791 9.42 18.65 -14.37
CA THR A 791 9.86 20.03 -14.29
C THR A 791 9.29 20.68 -15.53
N ASN A 792 8.34 21.61 -15.36
CA ASN A 792 8.08 22.66 -16.33
C ASN A 792 9.38 23.46 -16.51
N ILE A 793 10.37 22.88 -17.21
CA ILE A 793 11.50 23.61 -17.76
C ILE A 793 10.98 24.13 -19.07
N GLY A 794 10.53 25.38 -19.04
CA GLY A 794 10.44 26.18 -20.25
C GLY A 794 11.75 26.02 -21.02
N VAL A 795 11.60 25.72 -22.30
CA VAL A 795 12.66 25.66 -23.31
C VAL A 795 13.72 26.72 -23.01
N GLY A 796 14.96 26.27 -22.80
CA GLY A 796 16.07 27.13 -22.45
C GLY A 796 16.34 28.16 -23.54
N THR A 797 16.15 29.44 -23.21
CA THR A 797 16.93 30.51 -23.80
C THR A 797 18.31 30.52 -23.16
N VAL A 798 19.33 30.37 -24.01
CA VAL A 798 20.77 30.40 -23.73
C VAL A 798 21.13 31.56 -22.79
N SER A 799 21.76 31.28 -21.65
CA SER A 799 22.39 32.29 -20.79
C SER A 799 23.91 32.15 -20.88
N SER A 800 24.53 33.19 -21.44
CA SER A 800 25.97 33.40 -21.52
C SER A 800 26.60 33.59 -20.13
N HIS A 801 27.79 33.01 -19.97
CA HIS A 801 28.67 33.03 -18.81
C HIS A 801 28.90 34.41 -18.16
N SER A 802 29.00 34.40 -16.82
CA SER A 802 29.83 35.32 -16.02
C SER A 802 30.50 34.55 -14.86
N PRO A 803 31.75 34.88 -14.44
CA PRO A 803 32.59 34.04 -13.59
C PRO A 803 32.30 34.19 -12.07
N PRO A 804 32.82 33.27 -11.23
CA PRO A 804 32.48 33.18 -9.81
C PRO A 804 33.31 34.13 -8.95
N SER A 805 32.69 34.78 -7.97
CA SER A 805 33.39 35.42 -6.85
C SER A 805 33.54 34.44 -5.67
N SER A 806 34.72 34.50 -5.07
CA SER A 806 35.35 33.60 -4.10
C SER A 806 34.70 33.54 -2.70
N PRO A 807 34.97 32.48 -1.92
CA PRO A 807 34.40 32.24 -0.59
C PRO A 807 35.17 32.99 0.52
N GLN A 808 34.48 33.46 1.56
CA GLN A 808 35.11 33.84 2.83
C GLN A 808 34.55 33.03 4.01
N MET A 809 35.50 32.56 4.81
CA MET A 809 35.37 31.74 6.01
C MET A 809 34.87 32.53 7.23
N GLU A 810 34.30 31.74 8.14
CA GLU A 810 33.96 31.91 9.57
C GLU A 810 34.59 33.07 10.37
N HIS A 811 33.78 33.66 11.29
CA HIS A 811 34.13 33.68 12.72
C HIS A 811 32.92 33.94 13.65
N ASN A 812 32.91 33.18 14.76
CA ASN A 812 32.06 33.30 15.95
C ASN A 812 32.19 34.65 16.69
N THR A 813 31.13 35.12 17.35
CA THR A 813 31.08 35.54 18.78
C THR A 813 29.66 36.01 19.16
N GLY A 814 29.29 35.85 20.44
CA GLY A 814 27.92 36.02 20.94
C GLY A 814 27.62 37.29 21.75
N ALA A 815 26.39 37.28 22.29
CA ALA A 815 25.79 38.15 23.31
C ALA A 815 25.42 39.61 22.92
N GLY A 816 24.16 39.99 23.18
CA GLY A 816 23.73 41.39 23.27
C GLY A 816 22.26 41.65 22.91
N LYS A 817 21.49 42.21 23.86
CA LYS A 817 20.04 42.47 23.80
C LYS A 817 19.64 43.71 22.98
N ALA A 818 18.40 43.66 22.48
CA ALA A 818 17.43 44.75 22.20
C ALA A 818 17.87 45.80 21.15
N VAL A 819 17.01 46.19 20.20
CA VAL A 819 15.97 47.24 20.37
C VAL A 819 14.86 47.06 19.32
N ARG A 820 13.60 47.16 19.76
CA ARG A 820 12.42 47.52 18.92
C ARG A 820 12.17 49.03 19.04
N PRO A 821 11.61 49.66 17.99
CA PRO A 821 10.21 50.15 18.06
C PRO A 821 9.41 49.73 16.79
N ALA A 822 8.15 49.25 16.84
CA ALA A 822 6.85 49.98 16.93
C ALA A 822 6.69 51.05 15.80
N GLN A 823 5.62 51.22 15.02
CA GLN A 823 4.19 50.83 15.05
C GLN A 823 3.48 51.23 13.71
N LYS A 824 2.36 50.56 13.36
CA LYS A 824 1.20 50.96 12.49
C LYS A 824 1.48 51.24 10.99
N GLY A 825 0.77 50.74 9.96
CA GLY A 825 -0.59 50.24 9.77
C GLY A 825 -1.30 51.13 8.73
N ILE A 826 -1.75 50.61 7.57
CA ILE A 826 -2.87 51.12 6.72
C ILE A 826 -3.11 50.13 5.56
N ASN A 827 -4.31 49.56 5.52
CA ASN A 827 -4.94 48.95 4.36
C ASN A 827 -5.39 50.04 3.39
N GLN A 828 -5.04 49.96 2.10
CA GLN A 828 -5.89 50.38 0.97
C GLN A 828 -5.18 50.17 -0.38
N LYS A 829 -5.95 49.80 -1.39
CA LYS A 829 -5.65 49.78 -2.85
C LYS A 829 -4.88 48.58 -3.41
N LEU A 830 -5.62 47.51 -3.73
CA LEU A 830 -5.41 46.78 -4.99
C LEU A 830 -6.76 46.31 -5.58
N GLY A 831 -7.77 47.19 -5.50
CA GLY A 831 -9.04 47.07 -6.20
C GLY A 831 -9.06 48.03 -7.39
N GLU A 832 -8.17 47.85 -8.37
CA GLU A 832 -8.14 48.73 -9.55
C GLU A 832 -7.61 48.07 -10.84
N MET A 833 -7.51 46.74 -10.88
CA MET A 833 -7.11 46.00 -12.09
C MET A 833 -8.24 45.12 -12.68
N GLY A 834 -9.49 45.41 -12.32
CA GLY A 834 -10.69 44.68 -12.77
C GLY A 834 -11.58 45.44 -13.77
N LYS A 835 -11.18 46.63 -14.22
CA LYS A 835 -12.02 47.48 -15.09
C LYS A 835 -11.20 48.14 -16.21
N ARG A 836 -10.62 47.37 -17.13
CA ARG A 836 -10.13 47.96 -18.40
C ARG A 836 -9.96 47.05 -19.62
N LEU A 837 -10.55 45.84 -19.65
CA LEU A 837 -10.51 45.01 -20.87
C LEU A 837 -11.86 44.37 -21.26
N LYS A 838 -12.97 45.09 -21.02
CA LYS A 838 -14.24 44.87 -21.73
C LYS A 838 -14.63 46.16 -22.43
N ARG A 839 -14.26 46.29 -23.71
CA ARG A 839 -14.93 47.05 -24.79
C ARG A 839 -13.93 47.28 -25.93
N MET A 840 -13.83 46.32 -26.84
CA MET A 840 -13.92 46.57 -28.29
C MET A 840 -14.32 45.23 -28.93
N LYS A 841 -15.55 45.19 -29.42
CA LYS A 841 -16.18 44.07 -30.14
C LYS A 841 -16.66 44.64 -31.48
N GLY A 842 -16.39 43.92 -32.57
CA GLY A 842 -16.90 44.16 -33.93
C GLY A 842 -15.82 44.72 -34.88
N LYS A 843 -15.58 44.19 -36.09
CA LYS A 843 -16.36 43.29 -36.97
C LYS A 843 -15.42 42.53 -37.92
N GLU A 844 -15.83 41.29 -38.24
CA GLU A 844 -15.80 40.52 -39.51
C GLU A 844 -14.55 40.57 -40.44
N GLY A 845 -14.07 39.48 -41.05
CA GLY A 845 -14.65 38.15 -41.19
C GLY A 845 -13.71 37.10 -41.81
N SER A 846 -14.12 35.84 -41.60
CA SER A 846 -13.99 34.65 -42.46
C SER A 846 -12.62 34.25 -43.07
N LYS A 847 -12.12 33.08 -42.65
CA LYS A 847 -11.98 31.83 -43.43
C LYS A 847 -10.80 31.00 -42.90
N LEU A 848 -11.08 29.84 -42.30
CA LEU A 848 -10.47 28.56 -42.70
C LEU A 848 -11.16 27.38 -42.02
N ARG A 849 -11.46 26.40 -42.88
CA ARG A 849 -12.19 25.13 -42.71
C ARG A 849 -11.22 24.03 -42.24
N LYS A 850 -11.67 23.08 -41.39
CA LYS A 850 -11.88 21.62 -41.61
C LYS A 850 -10.70 20.76 -42.11
N GLY A 851 -10.62 19.55 -41.54
CA GLY A 851 -9.96 18.34 -42.06
C GLY A 851 -8.75 17.95 -41.22
N VAL A 852 -8.77 16.91 -40.36
CA VAL A 852 -8.76 15.46 -40.68
C VAL A 852 -7.64 15.13 -41.66
N ASP A 853 -6.65 14.34 -41.23
CA ASP A 853 -6.21 13.16 -41.97
C ASP A 853 -5.35 12.22 -41.10
N PHE A 854 -5.71 10.95 -41.27
CA PHE A 854 -5.04 9.73 -40.84
C PHE A 854 -3.64 9.63 -41.44
N TYR A 855 -2.73 8.94 -40.75
CA TYR A 855 -1.74 8.08 -41.44
C TYR A 855 -1.52 6.81 -40.61
N GLU A 856 -2.07 5.71 -41.13
CA GLU A 856 -1.66 4.34 -40.82
C GLU A 856 -0.36 3.99 -41.57
N SER A 857 0.51 3.30 -40.83
CA SER A 857 1.49 2.26 -41.20
C SER A 857 2.28 2.32 -42.52
N ASN A 858 3.61 2.15 -42.41
CA ASN A 858 4.28 0.98 -43.02
C ASN A 858 5.68 0.74 -42.42
N MET A 859 5.91 -0.50 -41.97
CA MET A 859 7.24 -1.08 -41.78
C MET A 859 7.87 -1.37 -43.15
N SER A 860 9.19 -1.19 -43.29
CA SER A 860 10.05 -2.18 -43.98
C SER A 860 11.50 -2.05 -43.53
N LEU A 861 12.08 -3.17 -43.10
CA LEU A 861 13.52 -3.41 -42.94
C LEU A 861 14.23 -3.43 -44.31
N ASN A 862 15.52 -3.04 -44.29
CA ASN A 862 16.61 -3.47 -45.17
C ASN A 862 16.35 -3.70 -46.68
N GLN A 863 16.94 -2.84 -47.52
CA GLN A 863 17.60 -3.29 -48.75
C GLN A 863 18.96 -2.60 -48.89
N GLN A 864 20.02 -3.40 -48.87
CA GLN A 864 21.33 -3.06 -49.41
C GLN A 864 21.27 -3.25 -50.94
N PRO A 865 21.81 -2.33 -51.77
CA PRO A 865 21.85 -2.51 -53.22
C PRO A 865 23.10 -3.31 -53.64
N PRO A 866 23.00 -4.22 -54.63
CA PRO A 866 24.15 -4.72 -55.37
C PRO A 866 24.32 -4.01 -56.73
N GLY A 867 25.54 -3.55 -57.00
CA GLY A 867 26.24 -3.71 -58.28
C GLY A 867 25.92 -2.79 -59.46
N GLU A 868 26.89 -1.94 -59.82
CA GLU A 868 27.08 -1.42 -61.18
C GLU A 868 27.95 -2.39 -62.02
N SER A 869 27.47 -2.67 -63.25
CA SER A 869 28.17 -3.03 -64.51
C SER A 869 29.34 -4.06 -64.56
N ALA A 870 29.00 -5.23 -65.14
CA ALA A 870 29.64 -6.10 -66.15
C ALA A 870 30.86 -5.61 -67.02
N PRO A 871 31.46 -6.44 -67.91
CA PRO A 871 31.85 -7.88 -67.86
C PRO A 871 33.19 -8.24 -68.60
N GLU A 872 33.47 -9.56 -68.72
CA GLU A 872 34.35 -10.28 -69.69
C GLU A 872 35.90 -10.12 -69.54
N GLU A 873 36.79 -11.10 -69.70
CA GLU A 873 36.80 -12.44 -70.32
C GLU A 873 37.97 -13.30 -69.71
N LYS A 874 37.80 -14.64 -69.71
CA LYS A 874 38.80 -15.75 -69.81
C LYS A 874 40.14 -15.77 -69.01
N GLY A 875 40.43 -16.95 -68.43
CA GLY A 875 41.76 -17.57 -68.57
C GLY A 875 42.44 -18.08 -67.28
N SER A 876 42.54 -19.39 -67.18
CA SER A 876 43.28 -20.20 -66.19
C SER A 876 44.80 -19.92 -66.12
N SER A 877 45.43 -20.08 -64.95
CA SER A 877 46.46 -21.10 -64.68
C SER A 877 47.32 -20.81 -63.44
N SER A 878 47.85 -21.90 -62.92
CA SER A 878 48.68 -22.11 -61.73
C SER A 878 50.10 -21.55 -61.82
N SER A 879 50.67 -21.40 -60.61
CA SER A 879 52.09 -21.49 -60.24
C SER A 879 52.95 -20.21 -60.24
N LEU A 880 53.55 -19.96 -59.08
CA LEU A 880 54.82 -19.29 -58.92
C LEU A 880 55.64 -20.15 -57.95
N SER A 881 56.62 -20.89 -58.47
CA SER A 881 57.66 -21.55 -57.69
C SER A 881 58.95 -20.73 -57.75
N SER A 882 59.57 -20.55 -56.59
CA SER A 882 61.01 -20.41 -56.28
C SER A 882 62.04 -20.16 -57.39
N LYS A 883 63.05 -19.35 -57.08
CA LYS A 883 64.49 -19.71 -56.92
C LYS A 883 65.33 -18.42 -56.89
N GLY A 884 66.44 -18.28 -56.16
CA GLY A 884 67.20 -19.19 -55.31
C GLY A 884 68.57 -18.55 -54.98
N THR A 885 69.33 -19.28 -54.16
CA THR A 885 70.81 -19.31 -54.03
C THR A 885 71.58 -18.06 -53.60
N SER A 886 72.18 -18.13 -52.41
CA SER A 886 73.59 -18.50 -52.22
C SER A 886 73.83 -18.98 -50.79
#